data_AF-A0A8J7QLY6-F1
#
_entry.id   AF-A0A8J7QLY6-F1
#
_cell.length_a   1.000
_cell.length_b   1.000
_cell.length_c   1.000
_cell.angle_alpha   90.00
_cell.angle_beta   90.00
_cell.angle_gamma   90.00
#
_symmetry.space_group_name_H-M   'P 1'
#
loop_
_entity.id
_entity.type
_entity.pdbx_description
1 polymer ?
#
loop_
_entity_poly.entity_id
_entity_poly.type
_entity_poly.pdbx_seq_one_letter_code
_entity_poly.pdbx_strand_id
1 'polypeptide(L)'
;MKGMEINVGRRFVEGSFAKGSNVDQQNLRKTFTSLSSWVVTPPKTLALFNHNNQTHVSTGVTQQQFQSLSTLDQQQTPTISGTQLQQVKDILDSVGINHSSLSNRQKLRAAVMLGNNEVSGAWLKEHTKAIRTGDDTAITAGKILHEAYLFANAQQKGGLQGPSDSLHTKLAMKIADAVIKPNGDVDNLAIAEMMQQLKDDVLAGKLKAGPHHKAMAAMLGKFGASHSMREKLGGITAPRQNSPQERMLQATLGKTTSPLSNRDARVAVLSAMLADLRQGQVGSCFGTSIAIHLKKDHPEKMLDHLKDMVENGRIRGSYKRDNMSPTQNLDMPMNTSLKDTQIAQKMKVSSDGTITHLNNRGLGTTKSITDIPGLHSALSAVGITENQDTVLKTAITRMRGQNSSVTVSPKELLDNIIDNTHSIGQSQKTAMKTRASDHFHSQVENRLLRSYEYTLSGLAEGHFVSPTLRSFANNLIAQMRIGGSIQTQYDKIENQTDQDSFMQFTAGFPKRLTDLVDKHIILQYDATLPHSTPSPDGRSLFGGFAVHFRDPITQKVTPLTNKSQLRKALTSLVGQAKRNDLNEIAKKSGPAADKLRTAYQAFQKQLTENMKSTSQTSDTFMDALLPGIKNLQLVPLGFPRGANPLDVMRTIFGTSSNAQVDKLPKSNRNPNDGGPVLKQMVTTMRHIHSNIQEVGKGYSQKDITKMTVPVMNEPHAFLLDASLDPKFAEIIKSEGDIDVWMKKTLLPKELDTYQKTDLEKSAVRLAVSQLSSRLEIDVDTVMSQLDTKGSTKPKDVLDVVYQNVASKHRNQTVKDQIGQLLAEKLAAPVERVLVADTNWGDGESHIYFGMVYNPFSTNIEMWNFEDDGQSIKPRGLPDQKRHVQVAWTIAKDPHDFGY
;
A
#
# COMPACT_ATOMS: atom_id res chain seq x y z
N MET A 1 26.33 20.68 45.97
CA MET A 1 26.06 19.29 45.56
C MET A 1 26.41 19.14 44.08
N LYS A 2 26.89 17.99 43.62
CA LYS A 2 27.03 17.66 42.18
C LYS A 2 25.92 16.66 41.81
N GLY A 3 25.45 16.69 40.56
CA GLY A 3 24.53 15.69 40.02
C GLY A 3 23.05 16.03 40.21
N MET A 4 22.53 16.95 39.40
CA MET A 4 21.09 17.06 39.14
C MET A 4 20.86 17.72 37.77
N GLU A 5 20.67 16.90 36.72
CA GLU A 5 20.25 17.39 35.41
C GLU A 5 18.73 17.55 35.40
N ILE A 6 18.24 18.78 35.24
CA ILE A 6 16.81 19.08 35.14
C ILE A 6 16.50 19.41 33.67
N ASN A 7 15.85 18.49 32.96
CA ASN A 7 15.60 18.60 31.53
C ASN A 7 14.32 19.43 31.25
N VAL A 8 14.44 20.77 31.25
CA VAL A 8 13.31 21.70 31.10
C VAL A 8 13.02 22.01 29.63
N GLY A 9 12.07 21.29 29.04
CA GLY A 9 11.76 21.39 27.61
C GLY A 9 10.83 22.55 27.22
N ARG A 10 11.39 23.72 26.84
CA ARG A 10 11.14 24.38 25.52
C ARG A 10 11.75 25.80 25.41
N ARG A 11 12.48 26.01 24.29
CA ARG A 11 12.86 27.31 23.69
C ARG A 11 13.69 28.28 24.56
N PHE A 12 14.99 28.02 24.65
CA PHE A 12 16.01 29.01 24.26
C PHE A 12 17.17 28.29 23.57
N VAL A 13 18.00 29.02 22.82
CA VAL A 13 19.23 28.49 22.20
C VAL A 13 20.42 29.17 22.85
N GLU A 14 21.02 28.51 23.84
CA GLU A 14 22.40 28.78 24.21
C GLU A 14 23.31 27.82 23.44
N GLY A 15 23.80 28.28 22.29
CA GLY A 15 24.93 27.66 21.63
C GLY A 15 26.21 28.19 22.25
N SER A 16 26.96 27.34 22.94
CA SER A 16 28.30 27.64 23.47
C SER A 16 29.34 27.68 22.33
N PHE A 17 29.19 28.65 21.43
CA PHE A 17 30.12 28.87 20.32
C PHE A 17 31.45 29.43 20.81
N ALA A 18 32.55 28.84 20.35
CA ALA A 18 33.87 29.44 20.52
C ALA A 18 33.92 30.82 19.85
N LYS A 19 34.55 31.79 20.52
CA LYS A 19 34.56 33.20 20.12
C LYS A 19 35.30 33.42 18.78
N GLY A 20 34.57 33.36 17.67
CA GLY A 20 35.10 33.64 16.32
C GLY A 20 34.44 32.91 15.14
N SER A 21 33.54 31.94 15.36
CA SER A 21 32.92 31.18 14.26
C SER A 21 31.73 31.89 13.62
N ASN A 22 31.90 32.37 12.38
CA ASN A 22 30.81 32.85 11.53
C ASN A 22 29.90 31.66 11.11
N VAL A 23 28.67 31.61 11.63
CA VAL A 23 27.67 30.60 11.26
C VAL A 23 26.68 31.17 10.25
N ASP A 24 26.64 30.59 9.05
CA ASP A 24 25.67 30.95 8.01
C ASP A 24 24.23 30.57 8.42
N GLN A 25 23.37 31.59 8.57
CA GLN A 25 21.97 31.42 8.94
C GLN A 25 21.11 30.74 7.87
N GLN A 26 21.52 30.72 6.58
CA GLN A 26 20.74 30.08 5.52
C GLN A 26 20.69 28.55 5.69
N ASN A 27 21.80 27.94 6.11
CA ASN A 27 21.86 26.50 6.33
C ASN A 27 21.03 26.04 7.55
N LEU A 28 20.91 26.86 8.59
CA LEU A 28 20.00 26.59 9.72
C LEU A 28 18.52 26.60 9.30
N ARG A 29 18.09 27.56 8.46
CA ARG A 29 16.69 27.60 7.96
C ARG A 29 16.33 26.41 7.07
N LYS A 30 17.25 25.95 6.21
CA LYS A 30 17.03 24.78 5.34
C LYS A 30 16.79 23.50 6.16
N THR A 31 17.60 23.28 7.21
CA THR A 31 17.47 22.09 8.08
C THR A 31 16.17 22.07 8.90
N PHE A 32 15.70 23.22 9.40
CA PHE A 32 14.46 23.29 10.18
C PHE A 32 13.19 23.04 9.35
N THR A 33 13.15 23.50 8.10
CA THR A 33 11.94 23.40 7.26
C THR A 33 11.66 21.96 6.82
N SER A 34 12.68 21.11 6.70
CA SER A 34 12.53 19.69 6.34
C SER A 34 12.14 18.76 7.51
N LEU A 35 12.02 19.28 8.74
CA LEU A 35 11.75 18.47 9.94
C LEU A 35 10.35 18.68 10.52
N SER A 36 9.61 19.72 10.10
CA SER A 36 8.29 20.04 10.68
C SER A 36 7.11 19.25 10.13
N SER A 37 7.24 18.56 8.99
CA SER A 37 6.13 17.82 8.34
C SER A 37 5.99 16.36 8.74
N TRP A 38 6.92 15.81 9.54
CA TRP A 38 6.97 14.38 9.91
C TRP A 38 6.85 14.14 11.42
N VAL A 39 6.50 15.18 12.19
CA VAL A 39 6.44 15.14 13.65
C VAL A 39 4.99 15.14 14.10
N VAL A 40 4.43 13.93 14.19
CA VAL A 40 3.19 13.67 14.94
C VAL A 40 3.45 14.10 16.39
N THR A 41 3.06 15.34 16.70
CA THR A 41 3.69 16.08 17.81
C THR A 41 3.22 15.52 19.15
N PRO A 42 4.14 15.10 20.05
CA PRO A 42 3.73 14.49 21.30
C PRO A 42 2.92 15.48 22.13
N PRO A 43 1.80 15.03 22.73
CA PRO A 43 1.05 15.84 23.67
C PRO A 43 2.02 16.32 24.75
N LYS A 44 2.08 17.64 24.94
CA LYS A 44 3.23 18.35 25.55
C LYS A 44 3.51 18.01 27.03
N THR A 45 2.68 17.15 27.61
CA THR A 45 2.70 16.65 28.98
C THR A 45 2.45 15.13 28.98
N LEU A 46 3.47 14.35 28.60
CA LEU A 46 3.60 12.99 29.14
C LEU A 46 4.09 13.11 30.58
N ALA A 47 3.40 12.43 31.48
CA ALA A 47 3.77 12.37 32.89
C ALA A 47 4.89 11.33 33.04
N LEU A 48 6.15 11.79 33.05
CA LEU A 48 7.30 10.90 32.93
C LEU A 48 7.53 10.10 34.22
N PHE A 49 7.28 8.80 34.14
CA PHE A 49 7.72 7.83 35.14
C PHE A 49 9.20 7.49 34.93
N ASN A 50 10.04 7.70 35.94
CA ASN A 50 11.45 7.33 35.91
C ASN A 50 11.62 5.90 36.46
N HIS A 51 11.80 4.94 35.55
CA HIS A 51 12.04 3.54 35.88
C HIS A 51 13.29 3.30 36.74
N ASN A 52 14.34 4.13 36.61
CA ASN A 52 15.58 3.96 37.39
C ASN A 52 15.39 4.35 38.87
N ASN A 53 14.55 5.35 39.14
CA ASN A 53 14.26 5.82 40.50
C ASN A 53 12.92 5.27 41.05
N GLN A 54 12.23 4.41 40.29
CA GLN A 54 10.88 3.92 40.58
C GLN A 54 9.91 5.03 41.03
N THR A 55 9.97 6.20 40.41
CA THR A 55 9.22 7.41 40.83
C THR A 55 8.71 8.22 39.65
N HIS A 56 7.53 8.81 39.84
CA HIS A 56 6.93 9.75 38.90
C HIS A 56 7.63 11.12 39.01
N VAL A 57 8.35 11.54 37.95
CA VAL A 57 9.37 12.62 38.01
C VAL A 57 8.80 13.95 38.47
N SER A 58 7.56 14.26 38.11
CA SER A 58 6.91 15.54 38.42
C SER A 58 6.20 15.59 39.78
N THR A 59 6.14 14.48 40.53
CA THR A 59 5.38 14.41 41.80
C THR A 59 6.04 13.63 42.93
N GLY A 60 7.08 12.84 42.65
CA GLY A 60 7.73 11.98 43.65
C GLY A 60 6.94 10.73 44.05
N VAL A 61 5.74 10.50 43.48
CA VAL A 61 4.94 9.29 43.76
C VAL A 61 5.72 8.05 43.33
N THR A 62 5.93 7.10 44.25
CA THR A 62 6.73 5.88 44.00
C THR A 62 5.94 4.82 43.23
N GLN A 63 6.64 3.84 42.65
CA GLN A 63 6.03 2.70 41.97
C GLN A 63 5.05 1.95 42.86
N GLN A 64 5.41 1.73 44.13
CA GLN A 64 4.58 1.03 45.10
C GLN A 64 3.34 1.85 45.51
N GLN A 65 3.49 3.17 45.68
CA GLN A 65 2.37 4.08 45.93
C GLN A 65 1.42 4.10 44.72
N PHE A 66 1.97 4.20 43.51
CA PHE A 66 1.19 4.22 42.28
C PHE A 66 0.50 2.87 41.98
N GLN A 67 1.16 1.74 42.27
CA GLN A 67 0.54 0.41 42.25
C GLN A 67 -0.63 0.32 43.26
N SER A 68 -0.51 0.92 44.44
CA SER A 68 -1.63 1.02 45.39
C SER A 68 -2.81 1.78 44.79
N LEU A 69 -2.58 2.90 44.08
CA LEU A 69 -3.63 3.64 43.38
C LEU A 69 -4.27 2.82 42.24
N SER A 70 -3.46 2.09 41.46
CA SER A 70 -3.96 1.24 40.36
C SER A 70 -4.80 0.06 40.86
N THR A 71 -4.40 -0.60 41.95
CA THR A 71 -5.20 -1.63 42.62
C THR A 71 -6.48 -1.05 43.24
N LEU A 72 -6.45 0.20 43.70
CA LEU A 72 -7.61 0.89 44.23
C LEU A 72 -8.64 1.21 43.12
N ASP A 73 -8.20 1.65 41.93
CA ASP A 73 -9.08 1.95 40.79
C ASP A 73 -9.86 0.73 40.26
N GLN A 74 -9.33 -0.47 40.48
CA GLN A 74 -9.99 -1.74 40.15
C GLN A 74 -11.14 -2.11 41.10
N GLN A 75 -11.30 -1.42 42.23
CA GLN A 75 -12.39 -1.68 43.18
C GLN A 75 -13.72 -1.11 42.68
N GLN A 76 -14.82 -1.83 42.93
CA GLN A 76 -16.17 -1.39 42.55
C GLN A 76 -16.58 -0.10 43.28
N THR A 77 -16.10 0.10 44.50
CA THR A 77 -16.32 1.27 45.37
C THR A 77 -15.02 1.63 46.12
N PRO A 78 -14.08 2.39 45.51
CA PRO A 78 -12.77 2.66 46.09
C PRO A 78 -12.81 3.64 47.28
N THR A 79 -12.36 3.18 48.45
CA THR A 79 -12.17 4.04 49.64
C THR A 79 -10.78 4.67 49.60
N ILE A 80 -10.69 5.92 49.16
CA ILE A 80 -9.42 6.64 49.01
C ILE A 80 -9.05 7.33 50.32
N SER A 81 -7.88 6.98 50.89
CA SER A 81 -7.33 7.70 52.05
C SER A 81 -6.91 9.13 51.70
N GLY A 82 -6.79 10.01 52.71
CA GLY A 82 -6.36 11.40 52.48
C GLY A 82 -5.01 11.52 51.76
N THR A 83 -4.05 10.65 52.10
CA THR A 83 -2.73 10.58 51.47
C THR A 83 -2.81 10.14 50.00
N GLN A 84 -3.56 9.07 49.70
CA GLN A 84 -3.78 8.61 48.33
C GLN A 84 -4.53 9.66 47.49
N LEU A 85 -5.51 10.34 48.09
CA LEU A 85 -6.25 11.41 47.42
C LEU A 85 -5.35 12.60 47.11
N GLN A 86 -4.35 12.91 47.94
CA GLN A 86 -3.37 13.94 47.63
C GLN A 86 -2.44 13.51 46.48
N GLN A 87 -1.85 12.31 46.55
CA GLN A 87 -1.02 11.74 45.46
C GLN A 87 -1.75 11.76 44.10
N VAL A 88 -3.06 11.48 44.10
CA VAL A 88 -3.94 11.57 42.94
C VAL A 88 -4.08 13.00 42.41
N LYS A 89 -4.23 14.01 43.28
CA LYS A 89 -4.23 15.42 42.87
C LYS A 89 -2.88 15.82 42.30
N ASP A 90 -1.79 15.47 42.99
CA ASP A 90 -0.43 15.86 42.59
C ASP A 90 -0.13 15.37 41.16
N ILE A 91 -0.54 14.15 40.80
CA ILE A 91 -0.43 13.62 39.43
C ILE A 91 -1.20 14.50 38.42
N LEU A 92 -2.46 14.83 38.72
CA LEU A 92 -3.33 15.64 37.87
C LEU A 92 -2.84 17.08 37.71
N ASP A 93 -2.41 17.71 38.80
CA ASP A 93 -1.85 19.06 38.83
C ASP A 93 -0.50 19.13 38.10
N SER A 94 0.32 18.08 38.18
CA SER A 94 1.62 18.03 37.48
C SER A 94 1.51 18.04 35.95
N VAL A 95 0.36 17.65 35.39
CA VAL A 95 0.02 17.85 33.97
C VAL A 95 -0.96 19.01 33.75
N GLY A 96 -1.42 19.67 34.81
CA GLY A 96 -2.31 20.83 34.81
C GLY A 96 -3.77 20.53 34.46
N ILE A 97 -4.34 19.47 35.05
CA ILE A 97 -5.76 19.12 34.96
C ILE A 97 -6.52 19.79 36.11
N ASN A 98 -7.52 20.64 35.81
CA ASN A 98 -8.40 21.19 36.84
C ASN A 98 -9.36 20.12 37.38
N HIS A 99 -8.89 19.38 38.37
CA HIS A 99 -9.59 18.24 38.96
C HIS A 99 -10.71 18.63 39.95
N SER A 100 -10.96 19.92 40.19
CA SER A 100 -11.94 20.40 41.19
C SER A 100 -13.35 19.85 40.93
N SER A 101 -13.72 19.79 39.64
CA SER A 101 -15.04 19.35 39.14
C SER A 101 -15.20 17.82 38.97
N LEU A 102 -14.27 17.02 39.48
CA LEU A 102 -14.28 15.55 39.37
C LEU A 102 -14.58 14.90 40.73
N SER A 103 -15.38 13.83 40.76
CA SER A 103 -15.54 13.01 41.96
C SER A 103 -14.21 12.33 42.35
N ASN A 104 -14.05 11.90 43.61
CA ASN A 104 -12.77 11.32 44.04
C ASN A 104 -12.40 10.04 43.27
N ARG A 105 -13.39 9.23 42.85
CA ARG A 105 -13.20 8.10 41.93
C ARG A 105 -12.74 8.55 40.54
N GLN A 106 -13.31 9.64 40.01
CA GLN A 106 -12.92 10.19 38.71
C GLN A 106 -11.51 10.80 38.73
N LYS A 107 -11.11 11.43 39.84
CA LYS A 107 -9.72 11.86 40.06
C LYS A 107 -8.78 10.66 40.04
N LEU A 108 -9.09 9.61 40.81
CA LEU A 108 -8.30 8.37 40.87
C LEU A 108 -8.10 7.75 39.48
N ARG A 109 -9.20 7.53 38.76
CA ARG A 109 -9.22 6.97 37.40
C ARG A 109 -8.33 7.77 36.45
N ALA A 110 -8.46 9.10 36.44
CA ALA A 110 -7.65 9.97 35.60
C ALA A 110 -6.16 9.97 35.99
N ALA A 111 -5.82 9.91 37.28
CA ALA A 111 -4.44 9.82 37.76
C ALA A 111 -3.80 8.46 37.45
N VAL A 112 -4.55 7.36 37.56
CA VAL A 112 -4.10 6.01 37.18
C VAL A 112 -3.88 5.92 35.67
N MET A 113 -4.80 6.45 34.86
CA MET A 113 -4.64 6.51 33.40
C MET A 113 -3.42 7.36 32.97
N LEU A 114 -3.05 8.40 33.74
CA LEU A 114 -1.81 9.17 33.52
C LEU A 114 -0.56 8.39 33.90
N GLY A 115 -0.50 7.82 35.11
CA GLY A 115 0.71 7.15 35.60
C GLY A 115 1.01 5.82 34.93
N ASN A 116 -0.02 5.10 34.44
CA ASN A 116 0.15 3.96 33.53
C ASN A 116 0.53 4.40 32.09
N ASN A 117 0.54 5.71 31.80
CA ASN A 117 0.70 6.30 30.47
C ASN A 117 -0.30 5.72 29.45
N GLU A 118 -1.54 5.47 29.89
CA GLU A 118 -2.66 5.03 29.04
C GLU A 118 -3.26 6.18 28.24
N VAL A 119 -3.14 7.41 28.75
CA VAL A 119 -3.54 8.66 28.07
C VAL A 119 -2.56 9.77 28.38
N SER A 120 -2.57 10.82 27.56
CA SER A 120 -1.79 12.04 27.82
C SER A 120 -2.54 13.09 28.65
N GLY A 121 -1.78 13.97 29.30
CA GLY A 121 -2.34 15.13 30.00
C GLY A 121 -3.03 16.14 29.09
N ALA A 122 -2.73 16.15 27.79
CA ALA A 122 -3.50 16.94 26.81
C ALA A 122 -4.87 16.31 26.54
N TRP A 123 -4.91 15.00 26.26
CA TRP A 123 -6.17 14.30 26.00
C TRP A 123 -7.15 14.44 27.17
N LEU A 124 -6.69 14.29 28.42
CA LEU A 124 -7.56 14.44 29.60
C LEU A 124 -8.12 15.85 29.82
N LYS A 125 -7.42 16.92 29.39
CA LYS A 125 -7.93 18.31 29.50
C LYS A 125 -9.13 18.55 28.60
N GLU A 126 -9.10 17.97 27.41
CA GLU A 126 -10.16 18.13 26.42
C GLU A 126 -11.33 17.18 26.74
N HIS A 127 -11.04 15.95 27.18
CA HIS A 127 -12.04 14.93 27.50
C HIS A 127 -12.43 14.92 28.98
N THR A 128 -12.19 16.01 29.74
CA THR A 128 -12.61 16.10 31.15
C THR A 128 -14.12 15.89 31.33
N LYS A 129 -14.93 16.19 30.30
CA LYS A 129 -16.36 15.83 30.26
C LYS A 129 -16.58 14.32 30.37
N ALA A 130 -15.90 13.51 29.55
CA ALA A 130 -16.02 12.04 29.54
C ALA A 130 -15.65 11.43 30.91
N ILE A 131 -14.57 11.94 31.53
CA ILE A 131 -14.21 11.56 32.91
C ILE A 131 -15.35 11.90 33.88
N ARG A 132 -15.92 13.12 33.78
CA ARG A 132 -17.00 13.59 34.67
C ARG A 132 -18.32 12.85 34.48
N THR A 133 -18.62 12.35 33.28
CA THR A 133 -19.81 11.53 33.00
C THR A 133 -19.60 10.04 33.31
N GLY A 134 -18.36 9.57 33.46
CA GLY A 134 -18.06 8.14 33.55
C GLY A 134 -18.22 7.42 32.20
N ASP A 135 -17.92 8.12 31.11
CA ASP A 135 -17.99 7.60 29.75
C ASP A 135 -16.77 6.70 29.48
N ASP A 136 -16.90 5.42 29.89
CA ASP A 136 -15.84 4.42 29.75
C ASP A 136 -15.50 4.13 28.27
N THR A 137 -16.39 4.38 27.29
CA THR A 137 -16.04 4.19 25.87
C THR A 137 -15.23 5.36 25.31
N ALA A 138 -15.58 6.61 25.58
CA ALA A 138 -14.74 7.76 25.20
C ALA A 138 -13.36 7.65 25.87
N ILE A 139 -13.31 7.21 27.13
CA ILE A 139 -12.07 6.82 27.82
C ILE A 139 -11.32 5.73 27.04
N THR A 140 -12.00 4.65 26.62
CA THR A 140 -11.40 3.54 25.86
C THR A 140 -10.87 4.00 24.49
N ALA A 141 -11.60 4.87 23.79
CA ALA A 141 -11.21 5.44 22.51
C ALA A 141 -9.95 6.32 22.63
N GLY A 142 -9.86 7.13 23.70
CA GLY A 142 -8.68 7.89 24.06
C GLY A 142 -7.45 7.01 24.33
N LYS A 143 -7.61 5.92 25.07
CA LYS A 143 -6.53 4.94 25.32
C LYS A 143 -6.05 4.29 24.02
N ILE A 144 -6.99 3.87 23.16
CA ILE A 144 -6.71 3.26 21.85
C ILE A 144 -5.88 4.19 20.96
N LEU A 145 -6.25 5.47 20.90
CA LEU A 145 -5.50 6.45 20.12
C LEU A 145 -4.11 6.72 20.71
N HIS A 146 -4.00 6.84 22.03
CA HIS A 146 -2.72 7.07 22.71
C HIS A 146 -1.78 5.86 22.59
N GLU A 147 -2.27 4.63 22.72
CA GLU A 147 -1.51 3.41 22.43
C GLU A 147 -0.97 3.37 20.99
N ALA A 148 -1.82 3.69 20.00
CA ALA A 148 -1.43 3.71 18.60
C ALA A 148 -0.37 4.82 18.34
N TYR A 149 -0.50 5.96 19.01
CA TYR A 149 0.46 7.06 18.99
C TYR A 149 1.82 6.69 19.64
N LEU A 150 1.82 6.05 20.81
CA LEU A 150 3.04 5.55 21.46
C LEU A 150 3.76 4.52 20.59
N PHE A 151 3.01 3.65 19.93
CA PHE A 151 3.52 2.65 18.99
C PHE A 151 4.14 3.29 17.73
N ALA A 152 3.47 4.28 17.14
CA ALA A 152 4.01 5.08 16.04
C ALA A 152 5.31 5.80 16.43
N ASN A 153 5.39 6.38 17.63
CA ASN A 153 6.61 6.99 18.15
C ASN A 153 7.75 5.99 18.37
N ALA A 154 7.46 4.78 18.83
CA ALA A 154 8.48 3.72 18.94
C ALA A 154 9.04 3.36 17.55
N GLN A 155 8.18 3.31 16.53
CA GLN A 155 8.61 3.07 15.14
C GLN A 155 9.41 4.25 14.55
N GLN A 156 9.03 5.49 14.87
CA GLN A 156 9.82 6.68 14.53
C GLN A 156 11.21 6.64 15.19
N LYS A 157 11.32 6.18 16.44
CA LYS A 157 12.59 5.95 17.13
C LYS A 157 13.42 4.87 16.43
N GLY A 158 12.90 3.66 16.23
CA GLY A 158 13.59 2.56 15.54
C GLY A 158 13.98 2.88 14.09
N GLY A 159 13.18 3.66 13.36
CA GLY A 159 13.53 4.28 12.08
C GLY A 159 13.53 3.38 10.84
N LEU A 160 13.21 2.09 10.96
CA LEU A 160 13.08 1.17 9.82
C LEU A 160 11.68 1.15 9.20
N GLN A 161 10.68 1.58 9.98
CA GLN A 161 9.26 1.38 9.73
C GLN A 161 8.54 2.74 9.82
N GLY A 162 7.56 2.95 8.92
CA GLY A 162 6.85 4.22 8.80
C GLY A 162 5.96 4.48 10.02
N PRO A 163 6.12 5.60 10.74
CA PRO A 163 5.32 5.85 11.95
C PRO A 163 3.83 6.03 11.63
N SER A 164 3.49 6.60 10.46
CA SER A 164 2.11 6.73 10.00
C SER A 164 1.46 5.40 9.63
N ASP A 165 2.10 4.59 8.76
CA ASP A 165 1.67 3.22 8.46
C ASP A 165 1.39 2.43 9.77
N SER A 166 2.32 2.52 10.72
CA SER A 166 2.18 1.94 12.06
C SER A 166 1.02 2.52 12.87
N LEU A 167 0.83 3.84 12.88
CA LEU A 167 -0.29 4.50 13.56
C LEU A 167 -1.63 3.95 13.04
N HIS A 168 -1.84 3.99 11.72
CA HIS A 168 -3.12 3.62 11.11
C HIS A 168 -3.41 2.12 11.21
N THR A 169 -2.39 1.26 11.00
CA THR A 169 -2.54 -0.19 11.19
C THR A 169 -2.81 -0.55 12.65
N LYS A 170 -2.14 0.09 13.62
CA LYS A 170 -2.36 -0.16 15.05
C LYS A 170 -3.73 0.34 15.52
N LEU A 171 -4.14 1.52 15.06
CA LEU A 171 -5.43 2.15 15.37
C LEU A 171 -6.59 1.29 14.83
N ALA A 172 -6.51 0.85 13.56
CA ALA A 172 -7.49 -0.04 12.96
C ALA A 172 -7.65 -1.36 13.74
N MET A 173 -6.54 -1.97 14.14
CA MET A 173 -6.52 -3.19 14.95
C MET A 173 -7.14 -2.98 16.34
N LYS A 174 -6.81 -1.88 17.02
CA LYS A 174 -7.29 -1.58 18.38
C LYS A 174 -8.76 -1.17 18.42
N ILE A 175 -9.24 -0.40 17.43
CA ILE A 175 -10.67 -0.11 17.30
C ILE A 175 -11.44 -1.40 16.98
N ALA A 176 -10.95 -2.23 16.06
CA ALA A 176 -11.57 -3.52 15.74
C ALA A 176 -11.65 -4.46 16.96
N ASP A 177 -10.65 -4.44 17.85
CA ASP A 177 -10.68 -5.21 19.10
C ASP A 177 -11.72 -4.64 20.09
N ALA A 178 -11.84 -3.33 20.20
CA ALA A 178 -12.79 -2.69 21.12
C ALA A 178 -14.26 -2.83 20.70
N VAL A 179 -14.57 -2.74 19.40
CA VAL A 179 -15.96 -2.83 18.90
C VAL A 179 -16.44 -4.28 18.67
N ILE A 180 -15.62 -5.29 18.99
CA ILE A 180 -16.00 -6.70 18.97
C ILE A 180 -16.02 -7.24 20.40
N LYS A 181 -17.21 -7.57 20.90
CA LYS A 181 -17.48 -8.06 22.25
C LYS A 181 -16.72 -9.36 22.57
N PRO A 182 -16.57 -9.74 23.86
CA PRO A 182 -15.93 -11.01 24.24
C PRO A 182 -16.57 -12.26 23.62
N ASN A 183 -17.89 -12.26 23.37
CA ASN A 183 -18.60 -13.33 22.66
C ASN A 183 -18.41 -13.29 21.12
N GLY A 184 -17.75 -12.26 20.60
CA GLY A 184 -17.48 -12.04 19.18
C GLY A 184 -18.54 -11.21 18.44
N ASP A 185 -19.57 -10.69 19.11
CA ASP A 185 -20.59 -9.84 18.46
C ASP A 185 -20.10 -8.42 18.24
N VAL A 186 -20.68 -7.73 17.25
CA VAL A 186 -20.39 -6.31 16.97
C VAL A 186 -21.11 -5.41 17.97
N ASP A 187 -20.38 -4.48 18.59
CA ASP A 187 -20.97 -3.46 19.45
C ASP A 187 -21.31 -2.17 18.67
N ASN A 188 -22.60 -1.95 18.44
CA ASN A 188 -23.10 -0.75 17.77
C ASN A 188 -22.86 0.54 18.58
N LEU A 189 -22.86 0.45 19.91
CA LEU A 189 -22.64 1.60 20.79
C LEU A 189 -21.17 2.03 20.70
N ALA A 190 -20.25 1.07 20.86
CA ALA A 190 -18.83 1.33 20.70
C ALA A 190 -18.47 1.77 19.26
N ILE A 191 -19.16 1.30 18.21
CA ILE A 191 -19.00 1.84 16.85
C ILE A 191 -19.36 3.34 16.82
N ALA A 192 -20.51 3.74 17.35
CA ALA A 192 -20.95 5.13 17.34
C ALA A 192 -20.00 6.04 18.13
N GLU A 193 -19.51 5.58 19.27
CA GLU A 193 -18.59 6.29 20.16
C GLU A 193 -17.19 6.42 19.55
N MET A 194 -16.64 5.34 18.95
CA MET A 194 -15.37 5.38 18.20
C MET A 194 -15.46 6.28 16.96
N MET A 195 -16.59 6.27 16.25
CA MET A 195 -16.84 7.22 15.15
C MET A 195 -16.87 8.66 15.60
N GLN A 196 -17.43 8.94 16.77
CA GLN A 196 -17.51 10.29 17.31
C GLN A 196 -16.12 10.77 17.76
N GLN A 197 -15.38 9.96 18.51
CA GLN A 197 -13.99 10.27 18.90
C GLN A 197 -13.10 10.53 17.67
N LEU A 198 -13.20 9.70 16.62
CA LEU A 198 -12.44 9.90 15.38
C LEU A 198 -12.77 11.21 14.65
N LYS A 199 -14.01 11.69 14.73
CA LYS A 199 -14.36 13.03 14.22
C LYS A 199 -13.77 14.11 15.12
N ASP A 200 -13.93 13.99 16.43
CA ASP A 200 -13.56 15.04 17.38
C ASP A 200 -12.03 15.23 17.47
N ASP A 201 -11.23 14.17 17.37
CA ASP A 201 -9.77 14.28 17.32
C ASP A 201 -9.21 14.76 15.96
N VAL A 202 -9.99 14.59 14.87
CA VAL A 202 -9.71 15.21 13.56
C VAL A 202 -10.08 16.69 13.56
N LEU A 203 -11.25 17.06 14.10
CA LEU A 203 -11.71 18.44 14.22
C LEU A 203 -10.82 19.27 15.18
N ALA A 204 -10.30 18.63 16.24
CA ALA A 204 -9.32 19.23 17.14
C ALA A 204 -7.90 19.33 16.55
N GLY A 205 -7.65 18.82 15.34
CA GLY A 205 -6.34 18.87 14.67
C GLY A 205 -5.23 18.07 15.36
N LYS A 206 -5.56 17.18 16.30
CA LYS A 206 -4.59 16.30 16.99
C LYS A 206 -4.06 15.24 16.03
N LEU A 207 -4.97 14.74 15.20
CA LEU A 207 -4.68 13.97 14.01
C LEU A 207 -4.66 14.94 12.83
N LYS A 208 -3.68 14.80 11.92
CA LYS A 208 -3.82 15.37 10.57
C LYS A 208 -5.17 14.86 10.02
N ALA A 209 -5.96 15.74 9.41
CA ALA A 209 -7.28 15.41 8.84
C ALA A 209 -7.21 14.54 7.56
N GLY A 210 -6.19 13.67 7.52
CA GLY A 210 -5.85 12.80 6.41
C GLY A 210 -6.94 11.76 6.16
N PRO A 211 -7.04 11.30 4.90
CA PRO A 211 -8.09 10.45 4.40
C PRO A 211 -8.13 9.07 5.08
N HIS A 212 -7.03 8.62 5.70
CA HIS A 212 -6.99 7.39 6.49
C HIS A 212 -8.02 7.41 7.64
N HIS A 213 -8.12 8.51 8.39
CA HIS A 213 -9.12 8.66 9.46
C HIS A 213 -10.54 8.82 8.90
N LYS A 214 -10.69 9.58 7.81
CA LYS A 214 -11.98 9.77 7.11
C LYS A 214 -12.53 8.43 6.58
N ALA A 215 -11.68 7.60 5.96
CA ALA A 215 -12.04 6.28 5.45
C ALA A 215 -12.35 5.28 6.57
N MET A 216 -11.61 5.32 7.68
CA MET A 216 -11.86 4.49 8.86
C MET A 216 -13.21 4.82 9.52
N ALA A 217 -13.48 6.11 9.76
CA ALA A 217 -14.75 6.57 10.32
C ALA A 217 -15.94 6.29 9.38
N ALA A 218 -15.74 6.44 8.06
CA ALA A 218 -16.74 6.07 7.06
C ALA A 218 -17.04 4.56 7.06
N MET A 219 -16.02 3.70 7.18
CA MET A 219 -16.22 2.25 7.25
C MET A 219 -16.93 1.83 8.54
N LEU A 220 -16.56 2.39 9.69
CA LEU A 220 -17.31 2.21 10.95
C LEU A 220 -18.78 2.60 10.77
N GLY A 221 -19.06 3.72 10.08
CA GLY A 221 -20.43 4.16 9.76
C GLY A 221 -21.23 3.14 8.96
N LYS A 222 -20.58 2.44 8.01
CA LYS A 222 -21.23 1.35 7.27
C LYS A 222 -21.51 0.14 8.15
N PHE A 223 -20.61 -0.25 9.04
CA PHE A 223 -20.86 -1.31 10.03
C PHE A 223 -21.92 -0.92 11.08
N GLY A 224 -22.04 0.36 11.44
CA GLY A 224 -23.12 0.87 12.30
C GLY A 224 -24.49 0.88 11.59
N ALA A 225 -24.52 1.17 10.28
CA ALA A 225 -25.75 1.21 9.50
C ALA A 225 -26.23 -0.17 9.01
N SER A 226 -25.38 -0.97 8.35
CA SER A 226 -25.78 -2.24 7.74
C SER A 226 -25.81 -3.38 8.76
N HIS A 227 -27.01 -3.92 9.04
CA HIS A 227 -27.17 -5.16 9.77
C HIS A 227 -26.50 -6.34 9.05
N SER A 228 -26.59 -6.42 7.72
CA SER A 228 -26.00 -7.52 6.95
C SER A 228 -24.46 -7.51 7.02
N MET A 229 -23.80 -6.34 7.05
CA MET A 229 -22.36 -6.28 7.31
C MET A 229 -21.99 -6.85 8.69
N ARG A 230 -22.80 -6.60 9.73
CA ARG A 230 -22.57 -7.16 11.07
C ARG A 230 -22.86 -8.65 11.14
N GLU A 231 -23.92 -9.12 10.49
CA GLU A 231 -24.27 -10.53 10.36
C GLU A 231 -23.18 -11.31 9.62
N LYS A 232 -22.73 -10.83 8.46
CA LYS A 232 -21.63 -11.43 7.68
C LYS A 232 -20.33 -11.49 8.48
N LEU A 233 -20.02 -10.45 9.26
CA LEU A 233 -18.86 -10.43 10.15
C LEU A 233 -19.03 -11.42 11.33
N GLY A 234 -20.19 -11.45 11.97
CA GLY A 234 -20.54 -12.45 12.99
C GLY A 234 -20.49 -13.89 12.45
N GLY A 235 -20.80 -14.09 11.17
CA GLY A 235 -20.68 -15.37 10.48
C GLY A 235 -19.23 -15.84 10.24
N ILE A 236 -18.20 -15.06 10.57
CA ILE A 236 -16.79 -15.47 10.39
C ILE A 236 -16.33 -16.37 11.54
N THR A 237 -15.68 -17.47 11.17
CA THR A 237 -15.09 -18.48 12.06
C THR A 237 -13.57 -18.48 12.01
N ALA A 238 -12.94 -19.09 13.03
CA ALA A 238 -11.49 -19.20 13.13
C ALA A 238 -10.90 -20.13 12.05
N PRO A 239 -9.72 -19.80 11.51
CA PRO A 239 -9.01 -20.69 10.59
C PRO A 239 -8.56 -21.98 11.27
N ARG A 240 -8.39 -23.06 10.50
CA ARG A 240 -7.77 -24.30 11.00
C ARG A 240 -6.39 -24.02 11.63
N GLN A 241 -6.13 -24.61 12.79
CA GLN A 241 -4.84 -24.49 13.49
C GLN A 241 -3.64 -24.87 12.60
N ASN A 242 -2.54 -24.15 12.76
CA ASN A 242 -1.28 -24.23 12.01
C ASN A 242 -1.39 -23.94 10.49
N SER A 243 -2.55 -23.47 10.02
CA SER A 243 -2.74 -23.05 8.62
C SER A 243 -1.97 -21.76 8.29
N PRO A 244 -1.73 -21.46 6.99
CA PRO A 244 -1.30 -20.14 6.55
C PRO A 244 -2.25 -19.02 7.02
N GLN A 245 -3.56 -19.28 7.05
CA GLN A 245 -4.58 -18.32 7.51
C GLN A 245 -4.41 -17.97 8.99
N GLU A 246 -4.19 -18.95 9.87
CA GLU A 246 -3.96 -18.68 11.29
C GLU A 246 -2.71 -17.81 11.49
N ARG A 247 -1.61 -18.09 10.78
CA ARG A 247 -0.39 -17.25 10.85
C ARG A 247 -0.62 -15.83 10.32
N MET A 248 -1.38 -15.67 9.24
CA MET A 248 -1.74 -14.36 8.68
C MET A 248 -2.54 -13.53 9.69
N LEU A 249 -3.47 -14.16 10.42
CA LEU A 249 -4.29 -13.50 11.43
C LEU A 249 -3.52 -13.23 12.72
N GLN A 250 -2.69 -14.17 13.19
CA GLN A 250 -1.73 -13.97 14.27
C GLN A 250 -0.86 -12.74 14.04
N ALA A 251 -0.26 -12.62 12.84
CA ALA A 251 0.51 -11.45 12.46
C ALA A 251 -0.35 -10.17 12.46
N THR A 252 -1.52 -10.20 11.80
CA THR A 252 -2.48 -9.07 11.73
C THR A 252 -2.93 -8.55 13.10
N LEU A 253 -2.97 -9.42 14.12
CA LEU A 253 -3.35 -9.08 15.50
C LEU A 253 -2.15 -8.86 16.44
N GLY A 254 -0.92 -9.10 15.99
CA GLY A 254 0.27 -9.18 16.84
C GLY A 254 0.23 -10.33 17.86
N LYS A 255 -0.65 -11.33 17.69
CA LYS A 255 -0.84 -12.45 18.63
C LYS A 255 0.07 -13.63 18.29
N THR A 256 0.72 -14.19 19.31
CA THR A 256 1.67 -15.30 19.15
C THR A 256 1.07 -16.66 19.54
N THR A 257 -0.06 -16.66 20.22
CA THR A 257 -0.78 -17.82 20.75
C THR A 257 -1.66 -18.51 19.69
N SER A 258 -1.99 -19.76 19.96
CA SER A 258 -2.81 -20.65 19.12
C SER A 258 -3.58 -21.62 20.05
N PRO A 259 -4.82 -22.04 19.72
CA PRO A 259 -5.61 -21.65 18.56
C PRO A 259 -6.13 -20.21 18.66
N LEU A 260 -6.40 -19.57 17.50
CA LEU A 260 -7.21 -18.36 17.43
C LEU A 260 -8.70 -18.67 17.67
N SER A 261 -9.41 -17.73 18.30
CA SER A 261 -10.87 -17.81 18.50
C SER A 261 -11.65 -17.23 17.31
N ASN A 262 -12.96 -17.52 17.24
CA ASN A 262 -13.86 -16.86 16.27
C ASN A 262 -13.83 -15.33 16.44
N ARG A 263 -13.72 -14.84 17.69
CA ARG A 263 -13.55 -13.41 17.98
C ARG A 263 -12.29 -12.84 17.31
N ASP A 264 -11.16 -13.54 17.42
CA ASP A 264 -9.90 -13.10 16.80
C ASP A 264 -10.01 -12.98 15.27
N ALA A 265 -10.66 -13.95 14.62
CA ALA A 265 -10.92 -13.88 13.19
C ALA A 265 -11.78 -12.65 12.81
N ARG A 266 -12.82 -12.34 13.59
CA ARG A 266 -13.68 -11.16 13.40
C ARG A 266 -12.92 -9.85 13.62
N VAL A 267 -12.11 -9.76 14.68
CA VAL A 267 -11.23 -8.59 14.94
C VAL A 267 -10.22 -8.40 13.80
N ALA A 268 -9.60 -9.47 13.29
CA ALA A 268 -8.64 -9.37 12.19
C ALA A 268 -9.28 -8.92 10.87
N VAL A 269 -10.49 -9.43 10.54
CA VAL A 269 -11.23 -9.03 9.34
C VAL A 269 -11.74 -7.60 9.46
N LEU A 270 -12.29 -7.19 10.62
CA LEU A 270 -12.71 -5.81 10.82
C LEU A 270 -11.50 -4.86 10.80
N SER A 271 -10.37 -5.25 11.40
CA SER A 271 -9.10 -4.51 11.29
C SER A 271 -8.68 -4.34 9.82
N ALA A 272 -8.84 -5.36 8.98
CA ALA A 272 -8.56 -5.27 7.54
C ALA A 272 -9.56 -4.40 6.77
N MET A 273 -10.81 -4.29 7.23
CA MET A 273 -11.80 -3.36 6.67
C MET A 273 -11.56 -1.91 7.12
N LEU A 274 -11.05 -1.69 8.33
CA LEU A 274 -10.76 -0.37 8.88
C LEU A 274 -9.42 0.21 8.39
N ALA A 275 -8.36 -0.60 8.38
CA ALA A 275 -7.03 -0.21 7.90
C ALA A 275 -7.09 0.22 6.43
N ASP A 276 -6.27 1.20 6.03
CA ASP A 276 -6.27 1.69 4.65
C ASP A 276 -5.26 0.98 3.73
N LEU A 277 -5.51 1.09 2.42
CA LEU A 277 -4.77 0.42 1.39
C LEU A 277 -4.26 1.41 0.34
N ARG A 278 -2.99 1.81 0.47
CA ARG A 278 -2.20 2.45 -0.60
C ARG A 278 -1.20 1.45 -1.18
N GLN A 279 -0.75 1.59 -2.43
CA GLN A 279 0.29 0.71 -3.01
C GLN A 279 1.68 0.96 -2.38
N GLY A 280 1.91 2.18 -1.87
CA GLY A 280 3.19 2.58 -1.29
C GLY A 280 4.35 2.36 -2.27
N GLN A 281 5.28 1.48 -1.91
CA GLN A 281 6.43 1.08 -2.74
C GLN A 281 6.31 -0.32 -3.38
N VAL A 282 5.31 -1.13 -3.02
CA VAL A 282 5.12 -2.48 -3.58
C VAL A 282 3.65 -2.88 -3.46
N GLY A 283 3.11 -3.26 -4.60
CA GLY A 283 1.74 -3.72 -4.81
C GLY A 283 1.48 -3.69 -6.31
N SER A 284 0.60 -4.55 -6.81
CA SER A 284 0.09 -4.34 -8.16
C SER A 284 -0.87 -3.17 -8.09
N CYS A 285 -0.54 -2.04 -8.71
CA CYS A 285 -1.44 -0.87 -8.85
C CYS A 285 -2.88 -1.28 -9.20
N PHE A 286 -3.06 -2.30 -10.03
CA PHE A 286 -4.35 -2.90 -10.36
C PHE A 286 -5.01 -3.62 -9.17
N GLY A 287 -4.27 -4.48 -8.45
CA GLY A 287 -4.77 -5.16 -7.25
C GLY A 287 -5.10 -4.20 -6.10
N THR A 288 -4.24 -3.21 -5.87
CA THR A 288 -4.49 -2.09 -4.94
C THR A 288 -5.80 -1.40 -5.31
N SER A 289 -5.94 -1.04 -6.59
CA SER A 289 -7.09 -0.27 -7.06
C SER A 289 -8.44 -1.01 -6.90
N ILE A 290 -8.50 -2.29 -7.28
CA ILE A 290 -9.71 -3.10 -7.10
C ILE A 290 -10.04 -3.27 -5.62
N ALA A 291 -9.05 -3.47 -4.77
CA ALA A 291 -9.26 -3.59 -3.33
C ALA A 291 -9.75 -2.28 -2.70
N ILE A 292 -9.26 -1.10 -3.14
CA ILE A 292 -9.81 0.21 -2.75
C ILE A 292 -11.29 0.31 -3.13
N HIS A 293 -11.70 -0.06 -4.35
CA HIS A 293 -13.11 0.02 -4.76
C HIS A 293 -14.02 -1.00 -4.07
N LEU A 294 -13.55 -2.24 -3.89
CA LEU A 294 -14.31 -3.21 -3.11
C LEU A 294 -14.45 -2.77 -1.64
N LYS A 295 -13.53 -1.96 -1.09
CA LYS A 295 -13.68 -1.29 0.22
C LYS A 295 -14.62 -0.07 0.17
N LYS A 296 -14.45 0.81 -0.82
CA LYS A 296 -15.17 2.10 -0.98
C LYS A 296 -16.63 1.89 -1.36
N ASP A 297 -16.91 1.01 -2.32
CA ASP A 297 -18.18 0.94 -3.03
C ASP A 297 -18.94 -0.38 -2.80
N HIS A 298 -18.24 -1.50 -2.62
CA HIS A 298 -18.84 -2.84 -2.41
C HIS A 298 -18.34 -3.58 -1.15
N PRO A 299 -18.36 -2.96 0.05
CA PRO A 299 -17.70 -3.47 1.25
C PRO A 299 -18.23 -4.84 1.72
N GLU A 300 -19.51 -5.14 1.49
CA GLU A 300 -20.06 -6.47 1.78
C GLU A 300 -19.44 -7.57 0.91
N LYS A 301 -19.05 -7.25 -0.34
CA LYS A 301 -18.37 -8.17 -1.24
C LYS A 301 -16.89 -8.36 -0.87
N MET A 302 -16.24 -7.31 -0.39
CA MET A 302 -14.92 -7.43 0.25
C MET A 302 -14.98 -8.29 1.52
N LEU A 303 -16.00 -8.10 2.35
CA LEU A 303 -16.22 -8.89 3.56
C LEU A 303 -16.46 -10.38 3.26
N ASP A 304 -17.25 -10.69 2.21
CA ASP A 304 -17.41 -12.07 1.71
C ASP A 304 -16.06 -12.68 1.30
N HIS A 305 -15.23 -11.93 0.56
CA HIS A 305 -13.90 -12.39 0.15
C HIS A 305 -12.95 -12.60 1.35
N LEU A 306 -12.97 -11.70 2.34
CA LEU A 306 -12.14 -11.81 3.54
C LEU A 306 -12.56 -12.99 4.42
N LYS A 307 -13.86 -13.23 4.60
CA LYS A 307 -14.39 -14.45 5.24
C LYS A 307 -13.86 -15.69 4.55
N ASP A 308 -13.94 -15.73 3.22
CA ASP A 308 -13.52 -16.90 2.45
C ASP A 308 -11.99 -17.12 2.48
N MET A 309 -11.21 -16.04 2.53
CA MET A 309 -9.76 -16.10 2.72
C MET A 309 -9.38 -16.66 4.09
N VAL A 310 -10.05 -16.20 5.16
CA VAL A 310 -9.81 -16.69 6.53
C VAL A 310 -10.16 -18.17 6.66
N GLU A 311 -11.35 -18.57 6.22
CA GLU A 311 -11.87 -19.92 6.46
C GLU A 311 -11.27 -20.92 5.48
N ASN A 312 -11.23 -20.58 4.18
CA ASN A 312 -10.93 -21.51 3.09
C ASN A 312 -9.57 -21.28 2.41
N GLY A 313 -8.81 -20.25 2.83
CA GLY A 313 -7.48 -19.94 2.33
C GLY A 313 -7.46 -19.46 0.88
N ARG A 314 -8.55 -18.82 0.43
CA ARG A 314 -8.81 -18.46 -0.98
C ARG A 314 -9.89 -17.39 -1.10
N ILE A 315 -9.97 -16.72 -2.25
CA ILE A 315 -11.16 -15.98 -2.66
C ILE A 315 -11.93 -16.84 -3.67
N ARG A 316 -13.16 -17.25 -3.32
CA ARG A 316 -14.12 -17.81 -4.29
C ARG A 316 -15.16 -16.79 -4.72
N GLY A 317 -15.81 -17.12 -5.83
CA GLY A 317 -16.98 -16.43 -6.34
C GLY A 317 -17.39 -17.05 -7.68
N SER A 318 -18.45 -16.50 -8.26
CA SER A 318 -18.79 -16.72 -9.66
C SER A 318 -19.02 -15.36 -10.31
N TYR A 319 -18.65 -15.24 -11.58
CA TYR A 319 -18.93 -14.05 -12.38
C TYR A 319 -19.51 -14.48 -13.73
N LYS A 320 -20.57 -13.79 -14.15
CA LYS A 320 -21.14 -13.92 -15.49
C LYS A 320 -20.49 -12.85 -16.34
N ARG A 321 -19.60 -13.25 -17.25
CA ARG A 321 -19.16 -12.36 -18.32
C ARG A 321 -20.28 -12.34 -19.35
N ASP A 322 -20.80 -11.15 -19.67
CA ASP A 322 -21.85 -11.04 -20.67
C ASP A 322 -21.40 -11.63 -22.02
N ASN A 323 -22.35 -12.23 -22.72
CA ASN A 323 -22.14 -13.00 -23.95
C ASN A 323 -21.20 -14.22 -23.84
N MET A 324 -20.76 -14.62 -22.63
CA MET A 324 -20.10 -15.90 -22.38
C MET A 324 -20.88 -16.78 -21.39
N SER A 325 -21.63 -17.74 -21.93
CA SER A 325 -21.99 -18.95 -21.18
C SER A 325 -20.83 -19.96 -21.22
N PRO A 326 -20.52 -20.68 -20.13
CA PRO A 326 -21.13 -20.60 -18.80
C PRO A 326 -20.51 -19.52 -17.91
N THR A 327 -21.20 -19.19 -16.82
CA THR A 327 -20.67 -18.45 -15.66
C THR A 327 -19.33 -19.03 -15.22
N GLN A 328 -18.32 -18.18 -15.03
CA GLN A 328 -16.99 -18.63 -14.63
C GLN A 328 -16.83 -18.60 -13.11
N ASN A 329 -16.21 -19.62 -12.55
CA ASN A 329 -15.91 -19.71 -11.12
C ASN A 329 -14.52 -19.13 -10.82
N LEU A 330 -14.46 -18.30 -9.80
CA LEU A 330 -13.27 -17.69 -9.23
C LEU A 330 -12.73 -18.61 -8.11
N ASP A 331 -11.43 -18.91 -8.10
CA ASP A 331 -10.78 -19.76 -7.08
C ASP A 331 -9.31 -19.35 -6.89
N MET A 332 -9.10 -18.11 -6.42
CA MET A 332 -7.77 -17.56 -6.21
C MET A 332 -7.23 -18.00 -4.84
N PRO A 333 -6.11 -18.75 -4.76
CA PRO A 333 -5.52 -19.12 -3.48
C PRO A 333 -4.98 -17.86 -2.76
N MET A 334 -5.11 -17.81 -1.44
CA MET A 334 -4.65 -16.70 -0.61
C MET A 334 -3.15 -16.46 -0.83
N ASN A 335 -2.80 -15.21 -1.14
CA ASN A 335 -1.44 -14.82 -1.43
C ASN A 335 -0.67 -14.45 -0.15
N THR A 336 0.22 -15.33 0.29
CA THR A 336 1.07 -15.10 1.48
C THR A 336 2.44 -14.53 1.15
N SER A 337 2.65 -13.97 -0.04
CA SER A 337 3.92 -13.30 -0.37
C SER A 337 4.13 -12.05 0.49
N LEU A 338 5.40 -11.65 0.62
CA LEU A 338 5.87 -10.60 1.51
C LEU A 338 6.75 -9.60 0.78
N LYS A 339 6.75 -8.36 1.29
CA LYS A 339 7.47 -7.22 0.74
C LYS A 339 8.85 -7.10 1.39
N ASP A 340 9.84 -7.87 0.94
CA ASP A 340 11.15 -7.93 1.63
C ASP A 340 11.88 -6.57 1.79
N THR A 341 11.51 -5.51 1.05
CA THR A 341 12.10 -4.15 1.11
C THR A 341 12.52 -3.62 2.49
N GLN A 342 11.69 -3.73 3.53
CA GLN A 342 11.94 -3.15 4.86
C GLN A 342 12.78 -4.09 5.72
N ILE A 343 12.42 -5.37 5.74
CA ILE A 343 13.13 -6.41 6.48
C ILE A 343 14.51 -6.70 5.87
N ALA A 344 14.75 -6.35 4.60
CA ALA A 344 16.03 -6.44 3.91
C ALA A 344 16.89 -5.16 3.96
N GLN A 345 16.42 -4.05 4.56
CA GLN A 345 17.21 -2.81 4.65
C GLN A 345 18.50 -3.05 5.43
N LYS A 346 19.63 -2.58 4.89
CA LYS A 346 20.96 -2.80 5.49
C LYS A 346 21.24 -1.75 6.57
N MET A 347 21.37 -2.21 7.80
CA MET A 347 21.74 -1.41 8.98
C MET A 347 23.22 -1.59 9.30
N LYS A 348 23.92 -0.54 9.72
CA LYS A 348 25.27 -0.67 10.30
C LYS A 348 25.21 -0.54 11.83
N VAL A 349 25.44 -1.65 12.53
CA VAL A 349 25.16 -1.82 13.97
C VAL A 349 26.45 -2.11 14.75
N SER A 350 26.67 -1.44 15.88
CA SER A 350 27.80 -1.66 16.81
C SER A 350 27.48 -2.65 17.94
N SER A 351 28.48 -3.01 18.76
CA SER A 351 28.38 -4.04 19.83
C SER A 351 27.26 -3.80 20.85
N ASP A 352 26.99 -2.55 21.14
CA ASP A 352 25.96 -2.08 22.08
C ASP A 352 24.53 -2.22 21.52
N GLY A 353 24.38 -2.45 20.21
CA GLY A 353 23.12 -2.43 19.48
C GLY A 353 22.80 -1.09 18.82
N THR A 354 23.68 -0.08 18.90
CA THR A 354 23.46 1.21 18.24
C THR A 354 23.52 1.07 16.73
N ILE A 355 22.50 1.58 16.04
CA ILE A 355 22.44 1.72 14.59
C ILE A 355 23.03 3.08 14.22
N THR A 356 24.04 3.06 13.35
CA THR A 356 24.75 4.26 12.89
C THR A 356 24.35 4.68 11.48
N HIS A 357 24.00 3.71 10.63
CA HIS A 357 23.62 3.94 9.23
C HIS A 357 22.45 3.04 8.82
N LEU A 358 21.61 3.54 7.91
CA LEU A 358 20.54 2.80 7.26
C LEU A 358 20.66 2.96 5.73
N ASN A 359 20.79 1.84 5.01
CA ASN A 359 21.07 1.79 3.56
C ASN A 359 22.21 2.74 3.16
N ASN A 360 23.34 2.63 3.88
CA ASN A 360 24.55 3.45 3.78
C ASN A 360 24.39 4.96 4.07
N ARG A 361 23.20 5.43 4.47
CA ARG A 361 22.97 6.81 4.92
C ARG A 361 23.19 6.90 6.44
N GLY A 362 24.05 7.80 6.89
CA GLY A 362 24.26 8.06 8.32
C GLY A 362 22.98 8.58 8.97
N LEU A 363 22.70 8.14 10.20
CA LEU A 363 21.55 8.59 10.97
C LEU A 363 21.91 9.85 11.76
N GLY A 364 21.13 10.92 11.60
CA GLY A 364 21.33 12.19 12.33
C GLY A 364 21.04 12.11 13.84
N THR A 365 20.52 10.99 14.32
CA THR A 365 20.28 10.67 15.74
C THR A 365 20.60 9.21 15.97
N THR A 366 21.22 8.88 17.10
CA THR A 366 21.41 7.51 17.59
C THR A 366 20.07 6.77 17.69
N LYS A 367 20.02 5.50 17.29
CA LYS A 367 18.86 4.61 17.40
C LYS A 367 19.32 3.23 17.88
N SER A 368 18.67 2.62 18.87
CA SER A 368 19.01 1.24 19.26
C SER A 368 18.28 0.23 18.38
N ILE A 369 18.90 -0.92 18.14
CA ILE A 369 18.23 -2.08 17.54
C ILE A 369 17.12 -2.67 18.45
N THR A 370 17.16 -2.34 19.74
CA THR A 370 16.13 -2.65 20.75
C THR A 370 14.99 -1.63 20.77
N ASP A 371 15.03 -0.59 19.93
CA ASP A 371 13.95 0.41 19.79
C ASP A 371 13.04 0.11 18.59
N ILE A 372 13.05 -1.11 18.04
CA ILE A 372 12.33 -1.49 16.80
C ILE A 372 11.19 -2.48 17.10
N PRO A 373 9.94 -2.03 17.30
CA PRO A 373 8.79 -2.89 17.53
C PRO A 373 8.62 -4.06 16.53
N GLY A 374 9.01 -3.87 15.27
CA GLY A 374 9.06 -4.94 14.26
C GLY A 374 9.91 -6.15 14.68
N LEU A 375 11.09 -5.93 15.27
CA LEU A 375 11.97 -7.00 15.74
C LEU A 375 11.39 -7.70 16.98
N HIS A 376 10.84 -6.94 17.93
CA HIS A 376 10.21 -7.51 19.12
C HIS A 376 8.98 -8.36 18.78
N SER A 377 8.12 -7.89 17.86
CA SER A 377 6.97 -8.66 17.35
C SER A 377 7.42 -9.96 16.66
N ALA A 378 8.45 -9.87 15.82
CA ALA A 378 9.03 -11.03 15.12
C ALA A 378 9.66 -12.06 16.09
N LEU A 379 10.33 -11.61 17.15
CA LEU A 379 10.91 -12.48 18.19
C LEU A 379 9.84 -13.17 19.03
N SER A 380 8.83 -12.42 19.49
CA SER A 380 7.68 -13.00 20.19
C SER A 380 6.98 -14.06 19.33
N ALA A 381 6.88 -13.84 18.02
CA ALA A 381 6.28 -14.78 17.07
C ALA A 381 7.07 -16.08 16.86
N VAL A 382 8.36 -16.12 17.21
CA VAL A 382 9.17 -17.37 17.22
C VAL A 382 9.33 -17.97 18.62
N GLY A 383 8.56 -17.46 19.60
CA GLY A 383 8.56 -17.97 20.98
C GLY A 383 9.62 -17.32 21.89
N ILE A 384 10.31 -16.28 21.42
CA ILE A 384 11.29 -15.52 22.20
C ILE A 384 10.57 -14.29 22.77
N THR A 385 9.81 -14.48 23.85
CA THR A 385 9.00 -13.41 24.49
C THR A 385 9.75 -12.64 25.56
N GLU A 386 10.82 -13.20 26.12
CA GLU A 386 11.64 -12.61 27.18
C GLU A 386 13.07 -12.36 26.70
N ASN A 387 13.80 -11.46 27.38
CA ASN A 387 15.22 -11.18 27.14
C ASN A 387 15.56 -10.81 25.66
N GLN A 388 14.59 -10.25 24.93
CA GLN A 388 14.69 -9.97 23.49
C GLN A 388 15.90 -9.08 23.14
N ASP A 389 16.15 -8.03 23.93
CA ASP A 389 17.35 -7.18 23.85
C ASP A 389 18.66 -7.98 23.89
N THR A 390 18.76 -8.92 24.83
CA THR A 390 19.93 -9.76 25.03
C THR A 390 20.12 -10.71 23.85
N VAL A 391 19.03 -11.25 23.30
CA VAL A 391 19.06 -12.10 22.10
C VAL A 391 19.52 -11.30 20.87
N LEU A 392 18.99 -10.09 20.67
CA LEU A 392 19.41 -9.17 19.59
C LEU A 392 20.90 -8.83 19.69
N LYS A 393 21.36 -8.37 20.86
CA LYS A 393 22.77 -7.99 21.11
C LYS A 393 23.72 -9.19 20.99
N THR A 394 23.30 -10.38 21.41
CA THR A 394 24.05 -11.63 21.24
C THR A 394 24.20 -12.00 19.77
N ALA A 395 23.13 -11.91 18.97
CA ALA A 395 23.17 -12.22 17.55
C ALA A 395 24.01 -11.19 16.76
N ILE A 396 23.88 -9.88 17.07
CA ILE A 396 24.77 -8.84 16.52
C ILE A 396 26.24 -9.15 16.85
N THR A 397 26.55 -9.50 18.10
CA THR A 397 27.92 -9.88 18.52
C THR A 397 28.44 -11.08 17.72
N ARG A 398 27.62 -12.13 17.54
CA ARG A 398 27.97 -13.32 16.75
C ARG A 398 28.23 -12.98 15.27
N MET A 399 27.33 -12.22 14.63
CA MET A 399 27.42 -11.88 13.21
C MET A 399 28.56 -10.91 12.88
N ARG A 400 29.00 -10.12 13.87
CA ARG A 400 30.09 -9.15 13.76
C ARG A 400 31.47 -9.77 13.88
N GLY A 401 31.62 -10.81 14.72
CA GLY A 401 32.93 -11.31 15.13
C GLY A 401 33.77 -10.22 15.79
N GLN A 402 35.04 -10.13 15.40
CA GLN A 402 36.03 -9.18 15.93
C GLN A 402 35.87 -7.73 15.43
N ASN A 403 35.00 -7.47 14.45
CA ASN A 403 34.81 -6.12 13.90
C ASN A 403 34.19 -5.16 14.95
N SER A 404 34.35 -3.84 14.77
CA SER A 404 33.67 -2.86 15.64
C SER A 404 32.16 -2.79 15.40
N SER A 405 31.72 -3.01 14.15
CA SER A 405 30.33 -2.99 13.71
C SER A 405 30.07 -4.03 12.60
N VAL A 406 28.81 -4.41 12.42
CA VAL A 406 28.33 -5.32 11.37
C VAL A 406 27.34 -4.60 10.46
N THR A 407 27.32 -4.95 9.16
CA THR A 407 26.29 -4.48 8.22
C THR A 407 25.30 -5.60 7.95
N VAL A 408 24.07 -5.47 8.43
CA VAL A 408 23.09 -6.56 8.56
C VAL A 408 21.68 -6.02 8.33
N SER A 409 20.79 -6.83 7.74
CA SER A 409 19.37 -6.52 7.64
C SER A 409 18.55 -7.17 8.78
N PRO A 410 17.37 -6.62 9.14
CA PRO A 410 16.44 -7.27 10.07
C PRO A 410 16.20 -8.75 9.74
N LYS A 411 16.09 -9.09 8.45
CA LYS A 411 15.89 -10.46 7.97
C LYS A 411 17.08 -11.35 8.29
N GLU A 412 18.29 -10.93 7.96
CA GLU A 412 19.52 -11.69 8.24
C GLU A 412 19.77 -11.87 9.74
N LEU A 413 19.36 -10.88 10.56
CA LEU A 413 19.44 -10.96 12.01
C LEU A 413 18.42 -11.95 12.58
N LEU A 414 17.16 -11.89 12.15
CA LEU A 414 16.11 -12.85 12.54
C LEU A 414 16.45 -14.26 12.04
N ASP A 415 16.97 -14.39 10.81
CA ASP A 415 17.49 -15.65 10.26
C ASP A 415 18.60 -16.22 11.15
N ASN A 416 19.58 -15.40 11.56
CA ASN A 416 20.68 -15.83 12.45
C ASN A 416 20.17 -16.25 13.83
N ILE A 417 19.23 -15.49 14.42
CA ILE A 417 18.61 -15.83 15.71
C ILE A 417 17.93 -17.18 15.59
N ILE A 418 16.99 -17.35 14.67
CA ILE A 418 16.21 -18.59 14.51
C ILE A 418 17.10 -19.81 14.24
N ASP A 419 18.15 -19.63 13.43
CA ASP A 419 19.09 -20.72 13.14
C ASP A 419 19.92 -21.15 14.36
N ASN A 420 20.14 -20.27 15.34
CA ASN A 420 20.97 -20.52 16.53
C ASN A 420 20.18 -20.75 17.84
N THR A 421 18.92 -20.31 17.95
CA THR A 421 18.10 -20.48 19.17
C THR A 421 17.21 -21.73 19.15
N HIS A 422 17.00 -22.36 17.99
CA HIS A 422 16.11 -23.52 17.87
C HIS A 422 16.78 -24.73 17.21
N SER A 423 16.88 -25.83 17.98
CA SER A 423 17.38 -27.14 17.52
C SER A 423 16.29 -27.93 16.79
N ILE A 424 15.74 -27.36 15.72
CA ILE A 424 14.59 -27.89 14.95
C ILE A 424 14.93 -28.13 13.48
N GLY A 425 14.11 -28.92 12.77
CA GLY A 425 14.33 -29.27 11.37
C GLY A 425 14.21 -28.07 10.41
N GLN A 426 14.91 -28.12 9.28
CA GLN A 426 15.02 -27.00 8.34
C GLN A 426 13.66 -26.50 7.80
N SER A 427 12.68 -27.38 7.65
CA SER A 427 11.30 -27.03 7.28
C SER A 427 10.61 -26.19 8.35
N GLN A 428 10.84 -26.50 9.63
CA GLN A 428 10.32 -25.76 10.77
C GLN A 428 11.04 -24.40 10.91
N LYS A 429 12.37 -24.37 10.76
CA LYS A 429 13.15 -23.11 10.70
C LYS A 429 12.62 -22.19 9.60
N THR A 430 12.37 -22.73 8.40
CA THR A 430 11.79 -21.97 7.28
C THR A 430 10.41 -21.39 7.64
N ALA A 431 9.53 -22.18 8.24
CA ALA A 431 8.20 -21.72 8.66
C ALA A 431 8.28 -20.62 9.76
N MET A 432 9.22 -20.73 10.69
CA MET A 432 9.46 -19.72 11.73
C MET A 432 10.05 -18.43 11.15
N LYS A 433 10.94 -18.52 10.15
CA LYS A 433 11.48 -17.37 9.40
C LYS A 433 10.37 -16.63 8.67
N THR A 434 9.45 -17.33 8.00
CA THR A 434 8.25 -16.71 7.42
C THR A 434 7.38 -16.03 8.49
N ARG A 435 7.10 -16.70 9.62
CA ARG A 435 6.27 -16.16 10.71
C ARG A 435 6.89 -14.90 11.34
N ALA A 436 8.20 -14.89 11.55
CA ALA A 436 8.96 -13.72 12.01
C ALA A 436 8.82 -12.55 11.03
N SER A 437 8.96 -12.81 9.71
CA SER A 437 8.78 -11.79 8.68
C SER A 437 7.35 -11.24 8.63
N ASP A 438 6.32 -12.09 8.66
CA ASP A 438 4.91 -11.66 8.72
C ASP A 438 4.64 -10.74 9.92
N HIS A 439 5.17 -11.07 11.10
CA HIS A 439 5.03 -10.26 12.31
C HIS A 439 5.86 -8.96 12.30
N PHE A 440 7.04 -8.95 11.67
CA PHE A 440 7.80 -7.72 11.43
C PHE A 440 6.99 -6.76 10.55
N HIS A 441 6.46 -7.25 9.43
CA HIS A 441 5.67 -6.44 8.49
C HIS A 441 4.32 -6.01 9.06
N SER A 442 3.67 -6.83 9.89
CA SER A 442 2.38 -6.46 10.50
C SER A 442 2.42 -5.24 11.43
N GLN A 443 3.62 -4.75 11.77
CA GLN A 443 3.77 -3.52 12.55
C GLN A 443 3.59 -2.24 11.71
N VAL A 444 3.49 -2.32 10.37
CA VAL A 444 3.18 -1.19 9.47
C VAL A 444 2.00 -1.47 8.55
N GLU A 445 1.84 -2.71 8.08
CA GLU A 445 0.78 -3.08 7.14
C GLU A 445 -0.19 -4.09 7.76
N ASN A 446 -1.50 -3.89 7.60
CA ASN A 446 -2.46 -4.95 7.91
C ASN A 446 -2.21 -6.14 6.96
N ARG A 447 -1.68 -7.24 7.49
CA ARG A 447 -1.20 -8.39 6.70
C ARG A 447 -2.33 -9.11 5.95
N LEU A 448 -3.49 -9.28 6.57
CA LEU A 448 -4.68 -9.84 5.92
C LEU A 448 -5.14 -8.95 4.73
N LEU A 449 -5.13 -7.62 4.90
CA LEU A 449 -5.48 -6.66 3.85
C LEU A 449 -4.46 -6.67 2.69
N ARG A 450 -3.16 -6.82 2.98
CA ARG A 450 -2.13 -7.02 1.93
C ARG A 450 -2.27 -8.35 1.22
N SER A 451 -2.56 -9.42 1.96
CA SER A 451 -2.85 -10.73 1.37
C SER A 451 -4.05 -10.67 0.43
N TYR A 452 -5.07 -9.88 0.77
CA TYR A 452 -6.25 -9.63 -0.08
C TYR A 452 -5.89 -8.88 -1.36
N GLU A 453 -5.14 -7.77 -1.26
CA GLU A 453 -4.59 -7.04 -2.41
C GLU A 453 -3.74 -7.94 -3.32
N TYR A 454 -2.80 -8.69 -2.76
CA TYR A 454 -1.91 -9.57 -3.53
C TYR A 454 -2.66 -10.78 -4.12
N THR A 455 -3.80 -11.18 -3.55
CA THR A 455 -4.69 -12.18 -4.15
C THR A 455 -5.49 -11.58 -5.31
N LEU A 456 -6.12 -10.41 -5.12
CA LEU A 456 -6.82 -9.67 -6.17
C LEU A 456 -5.89 -9.24 -7.31
N SER A 457 -4.60 -9.05 -7.05
CA SER A 457 -3.58 -8.82 -8.08
C SER A 457 -3.56 -9.94 -9.12
N GLY A 458 -3.91 -11.18 -8.75
CA GLY A 458 -4.10 -12.31 -9.67
C GLY A 458 -5.21 -12.12 -10.71
N LEU A 459 -6.16 -11.21 -10.47
CA LEU A 459 -7.19 -10.86 -11.46
C LEU A 459 -6.63 -10.14 -12.69
N ALA A 460 -5.45 -9.48 -12.60
CA ALA A 460 -4.95 -8.59 -13.66
C ALA A 460 -4.59 -9.34 -14.95
N GLU A 461 -3.88 -10.46 -14.82
CA GLU A 461 -3.64 -11.43 -15.90
C GLU A 461 -4.81 -12.45 -15.98
N GLY A 462 -5.59 -12.55 -14.90
CA GLY A 462 -6.82 -13.33 -14.80
C GLY A 462 -6.60 -14.81 -14.46
N HIS A 463 -7.70 -15.52 -14.21
CA HIS A 463 -7.70 -16.99 -14.20
C HIS A 463 -7.47 -17.61 -15.59
N PHE A 464 -7.37 -16.77 -16.61
CA PHE A 464 -6.90 -17.16 -17.92
C PHE A 464 -5.40 -17.44 -17.81
N VAL A 465 -5.10 -18.73 -17.67
CA VAL A 465 -3.85 -19.34 -18.10
C VAL A 465 -3.44 -18.62 -19.39
N SER A 466 -2.39 -17.79 -19.29
CA SER A 466 -2.04 -16.82 -20.33
C SER A 466 -2.10 -17.48 -21.71
N PRO A 467 -2.57 -16.81 -22.78
CA PRO A 467 -2.54 -17.38 -24.12
C PRO A 467 -1.17 -17.99 -24.47
N THR A 468 -0.08 -17.47 -23.90
CA THR A 468 1.27 -18.04 -23.92
C THR A 468 1.40 -19.39 -23.18
N LEU A 469 0.87 -19.53 -21.96
CA LEU A 469 0.86 -20.78 -21.18
C LEU A 469 -0.06 -21.85 -21.79
N ARG A 470 -1.24 -21.47 -22.30
CA ARG A 470 -2.13 -22.41 -23.01
C ARG A 470 -1.57 -22.77 -24.39
N SER A 471 -0.91 -21.85 -25.08
CA SER A 471 -0.10 -22.15 -26.26
C SER A 471 1.05 -23.09 -25.91
N PHE A 472 1.76 -22.89 -24.79
CA PHE A 472 2.79 -23.81 -24.32
C PHE A 472 2.23 -25.22 -24.03
N ALA A 473 1.07 -25.34 -23.38
CA ALA A 473 0.40 -26.63 -23.16
C ALA A 473 0.05 -27.30 -24.50
N ASN A 474 -0.55 -26.55 -25.43
CA ASN A 474 -0.90 -27.04 -26.77
C ASN A 474 0.34 -27.40 -27.62
N ASN A 475 1.45 -26.67 -27.49
CA ASN A 475 2.70 -26.93 -28.20
C ASN A 475 3.42 -28.15 -27.62
N LEU A 476 3.40 -28.33 -26.30
CA LEU A 476 3.88 -29.54 -25.62
C LEU A 476 3.07 -30.76 -26.09
N ILE A 477 1.75 -30.63 -26.16
CA ILE A 477 0.83 -31.63 -26.73
C ILE A 477 1.13 -31.92 -28.20
N ALA A 478 1.37 -30.89 -29.01
CA ALA A 478 1.72 -31.04 -30.42
C ALA A 478 3.06 -31.76 -30.58
N GLN A 479 4.09 -31.45 -29.79
CA GLN A 479 5.37 -32.16 -29.82
C GLN A 479 5.26 -33.61 -29.33
N MET A 480 4.38 -33.90 -28.36
CA MET A 480 4.06 -35.29 -27.99
C MET A 480 3.34 -36.07 -29.10
N ARG A 481 2.72 -35.39 -30.08
CA ARG A 481 2.19 -36.03 -31.31
C ARG A 481 3.26 -36.15 -32.41
N ILE A 482 4.04 -35.08 -32.62
CA ILE A 482 5.04 -34.97 -33.71
C ILE A 482 6.28 -35.85 -33.46
N GLY A 483 6.56 -36.24 -32.22
CA GLY A 483 7.56 -37.28 -31.90
C GLY A 483 7.14 -38.64 -32.46
N GLY A 484 7.37 -38.86 -33.76
CA GLY A 484 6.72 -39.88 -34.58
C GLY A 484 6.76 -41.33 -34.10
N SER A 485 7.65 -41.66 -33.16
CA SER A 485 7.60 -42.92 -32.43
C SER A 485 6.25 -43.17 -31.73
N ILE A 486 5.55 -42.11 -31.31
CA ILE A 486 4.19 -42.22 -30.75
C ILE A 486 3.17 -42.53 -31.85
N GLN A 487 3.28 -41.93 -33.04
CA GLN A 487 2.40 -42.27 -34.17
C GLN A 487 2.61 -43.72 -34.61
N THR A 488 3.86 -44.18 -34.83
CA THR A 488 4.15 -45.57 -35.21
C THR A 488 3.72 -46.63 -34.16
N GLN A 489 3.37 -46.20 -32.94
CA GLN A 489 2.76 -47.07 -31.92
C GLN A 489 1.25 -46.88 -31.84
N TYR A 490 0.73 -45.70 -32.16
CA TYR A 490 -0.68 -45.44 -32.45
C TYR A 490 -1.17 -46.40 -33.54
N ASP A 491 -0.50 -46.40 -34.69
CA ASP A 491 -0.82 -47.23 -35.85
C ASP A 491 -0.82 -48.74 -35.49
N LYS A 492 0.08 -49.16 -34.58
CA LYS A 492 0.15 -50.56 -34.09
C LYS A 492 -0.96 -50.94 -33.11
N ILE A 493 -1.44 -50.00 -32.30
CA ILE A 493 -2.53 -50.20 -31.33
C ILE A 493 -3.89 -50.12 -32.03
N GLU A 494 -4.01 -49.23 -33.00
CA GLU A 494 -5.17 -49.06 -33.88
C GLU A 494 -5.48 -50.36 -34.63
N ASN A 495 -4.46 -51.03 -35.18
CA ASN A 495 -4.57 -52.35 -35.79
C ASN A 495 -4.87 -53.52 -34.79
N GLN A 496 -5.08 -53.26 -33.50
CA GLN A 496 -5.30 -54.29 -32.47
C GLN A 496 -6.54 -54.05 -31.59
N THR A 497 -7.19 -52.89 -31.70
CA THR A 497 -8.23 -52.41 -30.78
C THR A 497 -9.41 -51.83 -31.55
N ASP A 498 -10.57 -51.66 -30.91
CA ASP A 498 -11.65 -50.85 -31.49
C ASP A 498 -11.15 -49.41 -31.74
N GLN A 499 -11.16 -49.01 -33.01
CA GLN A 499 -10.62 -47.74 -33.49
C GLN A 499 -11.35 -46.56 -32.86
N ASP A 500 -12.69 -46.61 -32.73
CA ASP A 500 -13.48 -45.52 -32.15
C ASP A 500 -13.22 -45.37 -30.65
N SER A 501 -13.22 -46.48 -29.88
CA SER A 501 -12.88 -46.44 -28.45
C SER A 501 -11.46 -45.93 -28.20
N PHE A 502 -10.49 -46.25 -29.08
CA PHE A 502 -9.13 -45.75 -28.95
C PHE A 502 -9.05 -44.26 -29.33
N MET A 503 -9.59 -43.85 -30.48
CA MET A 503 -9.63 -42.47 -30.96
C MET A 503 -10.30 -41.51 -29.96
N GLN A 504 -11.45 -41.90 -29.38
CA GLN A 504 -12.12 -41.09 -28.36
C GLN A 504 -11.27 -40.95 -27.08
N PHE A 505 -10.59 -42.02 -26.68
CA PHE A 505 -9.75 -42.04 -25.49
C PHE A 505 -8.48 -41.18 -25.66
N THR A 506 -7.78 -41.31 -26.79
CA THR A 506 -6.55 -40.59 -27.13
C THR A 506 -6.79 -39.13 -27.48
N ALA A 507 -7.91 -38.79 -28.13
CA ALA A 507 -8.32 -37.39 -28.32
C ALA A 507 -8.60 -36.69 -26.98
N GLY A 508 -9.12 -37.45 -25.99
CA GLY A 508 -9.40 -36.95 -24.66
C GLY A 508 -8.18 -36.70 -23.78
N PHE A 509 -7.07 -37.44 -23.92
CA PHE A 509 -5.88 -37.27 -23.05
C PHE A 509 -5.25 -35.87 -23.16
N PRO A 510 -5.00 -35.31 -24.37
CA PRO A 510 -4.60 -33.92 -24.56
C PRO A 510 -5.52 -32.93 -23.84
N LYS A 511 -6.84 -33.07 -23.98
CA LYS A 511 -7.80 -32.21 -23.28
C LYS A 511 -7.64 -32.32 -21.76
N ARG A 512 -7.63 -33.54 -21.21
CA ARG A 512 -7.47 -33.79 -19.77
C ARG A 512 -6.12 -33.27 -19.24
N LEU A 513 -5.05 -33.31 -20.04
CA LEU A 513 -3.77 -32.71 -19.68
C LEU A 513 -3.81 -31.19 -19.74
N THR A 514 -4.47 -30.57 -20.74
CA THR A 514 -4.69 -29.12 -20.77
C THR A 514 -5.54 -28.68 -19.58
N ASP A 515 -6.66 -29.36 -19.28
CA ASP A 515 -7.50 -29.09 -18.11
C ASP A 515 -6.70 -29.19 -16.79
N LEU A 516 -5.73 -30.12 -16.71
CA LEU A 516 -4.83 -30.27 -15.57
C LEU A 516 -3.75 -29.17 -15.53
N VAL A 517 -3.11 -28.83 -16.65
CA VAL A 517 -2.15 -27.71 -16.72
C VAL A 517 -2.85 -26.41 -16.35
N ASP A 518 -4.04 -26.16 -16.89
CA ASP A 518 -4.80 -24.95 -16.65
C ASP A 518 -5.26 -24.81 -15.18
N LYS A 519 -5.58 -25.94 -14.52
CA LYS A 519 -5.98 -25.98 -13.11
C LYS A 519 -4.79 -25.93 -12.14
N HIS A 520 -3.62 -26.37 -12.55
CA HIS A 520 -2.49 -26.63 -11.65
C HIS A 520 -1.19 -25.85 -11.96
N ILE A 521 -1.05 -25.23 -13.13
CA ILE A 521 0.01 -24.27 -13.45
C ILE A 521 -0.65 -22.89 -13.50
N ILE A 522 -0.66 -22.21 -12.35
CA ILE A 522 -1.35 -20.93 -12.16
C ILE A 522 -0.35 -19.76 -12.25
N LEU A 523 -0.78 -18.65 -12.82
CA LEU A 523 -0.03 -17.39 -12.72
C LEU A 523 -0.51 -16.63 -11.49
N GLN A 524 0.39 -16.26 -10.59
CA GLN A 524 0.05 -15.56 -9.35
C GLN A 524 1.05 -14.43 -9.10
N TYR A 525 0.56 -13.30 -8.60
CA TYR A 525 1.41 -12.20 -8.17
C TYR A 525 2.29 -12.65 -6.99
N ASP A 526 3.53 -12.18 -6.91
CA ASP A 526 4.46 -12.49 -5.83
C ASP A 526 5.19 -11.19 -5.46
N ALA A 527 4.96 -10.73 -4.23
CA ALA A 527 5.56 -9.51 -3.69
C ALA A 527 7.06 -9.63 -3.37
N THR A 528 7.62 -10.86 -3.36
CA THR A 528 9.04 -11.10 -3.05
C THR A 528 9.97 -10.83 -4.24
N LEU A 529 9.43 -10.74 -5.47
CA LEU A 529 10.23 -10.66 -6.69
C LEU A 529 10.88 -9.28 -6.83
N PRO A 530 12.23 -9.16 -6.78
CA PRO A 530 12.90 -7.89 -7.03
C PRO A 530 12.83 -7.54 -8.52
N HIS A 531 12.72 -6.25 -8.85
CA HIS A 531 12.87 -5.78 -10.24
C HIS A 531 14.34 -5.44 -10.49
N SER A 532 14.87 -5.77 -11.68
CA SER A 532 16.25 -5.42 -12.08
C SER A 532 16.47 -3.91 -12.20
N THR A 533 15.39 -3.17 -12.46
CA THR A 533 15.30 -1.71 -12.46
C THR A 533 14.01 -1.31 -11.73
N PRO A 534 13.94 -0.15 -11.05
CA PRO A 534 12.68 0.36 -10.53
C PRO A 534 11.64 0.46 -11.66
N SER A 535 10.36 0.27 -11.35
CA SER A 535 9.30 0.55 -12.32
C SER A 535 9.40 1.99 -12.83
N PRO A 536 8.98 2.33 -14.08
CA PRO A 536 9.19 3.66 -14.68
C PRO A 536 8.58 4.90 -13.99
N ASP A 537 7.92 4.77 -12.85
CA ASP A 537 7.56 5.87 -11.93
C ASP A 537 8.61 6.12 -10.82
N GLY A 538 9.62 5.25 -10.71
CA GLY A 538 10.64 5.22 -9.67
C GLY A 538 10.20 4.62 -8.33
N ARG A 539 8.99 4.04 -8.22
CA ARG A 539 8.38 3.71 -6.90
C ARG A 539 8.29 2.22 -6.59
N SER A 540 7.94 1.37 -7.56
CA SER A 540 7.89 -0.08 -7.33
C SER A 540 9.26 -0.71 -7.57
N LEU A 541 9.82 -1.34 -6.53
CA LEU A 541 11.11 -2.04 -6.58
C LEU A 541 10.95 -3.57 -6.57
N PHE A 542 9.77 -4.05 -6.20
CA PHE A 542 9.44 -5.48 -6.10
C PHE A 542 7.98 -5.70 -6.52
N GLY A 543 7.62 -6.95 -6.79
CA GLY A 543 6.26 -7.37 -7.06
C GLY A 543 6.02 -7.66 -8.53
N GLY A 544 5.86 -8.94 -8.89
CA GLY A 544 5.62 -9.36 -10.27
C GLY A 544 4.80 -10.64 -10.31
N PHE A 545 4.32 -11.03 -11.49
CA PHE A 545 3.67 -12.32 -11.66
C PHE A 545 4.71 -13.43 -11.79
N ALA A 546 4.55 -14.54 -11.06
CA ALA A 546 5.34 -15.75 -11.20
C ALA A 546 4.43 -16.97 -11.44
N VAL A 547 4.87 -17.89 -12.29
CA VAL A 547 4.21 -19.18 -12.48
C VAL A 547 4.39 -20.03 -11.22
N HIS A 548 3.29 -20.55 -10.70
CA HIS A 548 3.22 -21.44 -9.55
C HIS A 548 2.61 -22.79 -9.93
N PHE A 549 3.04 -23.86 -9.25
CA PHE A 549 2.41 -25.17 -9.31
C PHE A 549 1.51 -25.40 -8.09
N ARG A 550 0.22 -25.63 -8.33
CA ARG A 550 -0.73 -26.14 -7.33
C ARG A 550 -0.73 -27.66 -7.43
N ASP A 551 -0.04 -28.35 -6.53
CA ASP A 551 0.09 -29.81 -6.60
C ASP A 551 -1.28 -30.52 -6.59
N PRO A 552 -1.56 -31.48 -7.50
CA PRO A 552 -2.90 -32.04 -7.67
C PRO A 552 -3.40 -32.90 -6.53
N ILE A 553 -2.52 -33.40 -5.64
CA ILE A 553 -2.88 -34.27 -4.52
C ILE A 553 -3.03 -33.43 -3.25
N THR A 554 -2.01 -32.63 -2.92
CA THR A 554 -1.94 -31.84 -1.69
C THR A 554 -2.61 -30.47 -1.79
N GLN A 555 -2.97 -30.02 -3.00
CA GLN A 555 -3.43 -28.66 -3.32
C GLN A 555 -2.45 -27.55 -2.91
N LYS A 556 -1.22 -27.89 -2.50
CA LYS A 556 -0.19 -26.92 -2.10
C LYS A 556 0.30 -26.14 -3.32
N VAL A 557 0.23 -24.82 -3.24
CA VAL A 557 0.80 -23.91 -4.23
C VAL A 557 2.29 -23.67 -3.92
N THR A 558 3.16 -23.74 -4.92
CA THR A 558 4.60 -23.44 -4.82
C THR A 558 5.10 -22.66 -6.06
N PRO A 559 5.98 -21.65 -5.92
CA PRO A 559 6.54 -20.92 -7.06
C PRO A 559 7.50 -21.80 -7.87
N LEU A 560 7.49 -21.64 -9.20
CA LEU A 560 8.37 -22.34 -10.14
C LEU A 560 9.56 -21.45 -10.51
N THR A 561 10.58 -21.47 -9.65
CA THR A 561 11.76 -20.59 -9.75
C THR A 561 12.74 -20.97 -10.86
N ASN A 562 12.62 -22.16 -11.47
CA ASN A 562 13.58 -22.66 -12.47
C ASN A 562 13.01 -23.76 -13.40
N LYS A 563 13.70 -24.00 -14.53
CA LYS A 563 13.38 -25.02 -15.56
C LYS A 563 13.09 -26.41 -14.94
N SER A 564 13.85 -26.82 -13.91
CA SER A 564 13.74 -28.16 -13.28
C SER A 564 12.46 -28.33 -12.45
N GLN A 565 12.05 -27.28 -11.71
CA GLN A 565 10.78 -27.30 -10.98
C GLN A 565 9.58 -27.37 -11.91
N LEU A 566 9.57 -26.61 -13.02
CA LEU A 566 8.52 -26.71 -14.04
C LEU A 566 8.45 -28.11 -14.66
N ARG A 567 9.60 -28.72 -14.99
CA ARG A 567 9.64 -30.11 -15.48
C ARG A 567 9.00 -31.09 -14.49
N LYS A 568 9.33 -30.98 -13.20
CA LYS A 568 8.75 -31.83 -12.13
C LYS A 568 7.23 -31.62 -11.99
N ALA A 569 6.76 -30.38 -12.07
CA ALA A 569 5.33 -30.05 -12.04
C ALA A 569 4.58 -30.70 -13.21
N LEU A 570 5.07 -30.53 -14.44
CA LEU A 570 4.47 -31.11 -15.65
C LEU A 570 4.49 -32.65 -15.62
N THR A 571 5.58 -33.28 -15.18
CA THR A 571 5.64 -34.74 -14.98
C THR A 571 4.62 -35.22 -13.93
N SER A 572 4.37 -34.45 -12.86
CA SER A 572 3.33 -34.77 -11.87
C SER A 572 1.93 -34.72 -12.48
N LEU A 573 1.65 -33.74 -13.36
CA LEU A 573 0.36 -33.62 -14.06
C LEU A 573 0.15 -34.68 -15.13
N VAL A 574 1.17 -35.05 -15.90
CA VAL A 574 1.13 -36.24 -16.77
C VAL A 574 0.87 -37.51 -15.94
N GLY A 575 1.48 -37.62 -14.75
CA GLY A 575 1.21 -38.69 -13.80
C GLY A 575 -0.22 -38.69 -13.25
N GLN A 576 -0.85 -37.51 -13.08
CA GLN A 576 -2.24 -37.40 -12.65
C GLN A 576 -3.22 -37.72 -13.80
N ALA A 577 -2.96 -37.26 -15.01
CA ALA A 577 -3.71 -37.65 -16.21
C ALA A 577 -3.68 -39.17 -16.38
N LYS A 578 -2.50 -39.80 -16.24
CA LYS A 578 -2.34 -41.26 -16.18
C LYS A 578 -3.24 -41.94 -15.15
N ARG A 579 -3.32 -41.41 -13.92
CA ARG A 579 -4.16 -41.98 -12.85
C ARG A 579 -5.65 -41.84 -13.17
N ASN A 580 -6.09 -40.66 -13.60
CA ASN A 580 -7.49 -40.41 -13.98
C ASN A 580 -7.93 -41.39 -15.07
N ASP A 581 -7.13 -41.51 -16.13
CA ASP A 581 -7.42 -42.37 -17.27
C ASP A 581 -7.41 -43.86 -16.92
N LEU A 582 -6.45 -44.33 -16.12
CA LEU A 582 -6.45 -45.72 -15.63
C LEU A 582 -7.69 -46.03 -14.78
N ASN A 583 -8.19 -45.06 -14.00
CA ASN A 583 -9.41 -45.21 -13.22
C ASN A 583 -10.66 -45.27 -14.13
N GLU A 584 -10.75 -44.45 -15.18
CA GLU A 584 -11.86 -44.55 -16.16
C GLU A 584 -11.81 -45.85 -16.98
N ILE A 585 -10.60 -46.36 -17.30
CA ILE A 585 -10.43 -47.69 -17.91
C ILE A 585 -10.87 -48.80 -16.94
N ALA A 586 -10.53 -48.69 -15.65
CA ALA A 586 -10.89 -49.70 -14.65
C ALA A 586 -12.40 -49.78 -14.35
N LYS A 587 -13.18 -48.73 -14.66
CA LYS A 587 -14.65 -48.79 -14.63
C LYS A 587 -15.25 -49.57 -15.81
N LYS A 588 -14.51 -49.74 -16.90
CA LYS A 588 -14.92 -50.56 -18.04
C LYS A 588 -14.46 -52.01 -17.80
N SER A 589 -15.36 -52.97 -17.99
CA SER A 589 -15.10 -54.40 -17.85
C SER A 589 -14.98 -55.11 -19.20
N GLY A 590 -14.39 -56.31 -19.19
CA GLY A 590 -14.27 -57.18 -20.36
C GLY A 590 -13.05 -56.93 -21.25
N PRO A 591 -12.82 -57.78 -22.28
CA PRO A 591 -11.54 -57.86 -22.98
C PRO A 591 -11.08 -56.57 -23.68
N ALA A 592 -12.02 -55.71 -24.08
CA ALA A 592 -11.71 -54.40 -24.66
C ALA A 592 -11.00 -53.48 -23.64
N ALA A 593 -11.37 -53.53 -22.36
CA ALA A 593 -10.74 -52.73 -21.32
C ALA A 593 -9.31 -53.20 -21.00
N ASP A 594 -9.05 -54.51 -21.08
CA ASP A 594 -7.71 -55.06 -20.85
C ASP A 594 -6.76 -54.78 -22.03
N LYS A 595 -7.27 -54.84 -23.28
CA LYS A 595 -6.55 -54.34 -24.46
C LYS A 595 -6.20 -52.86 -24.30
N LEU A 596 -7.19 -52.01 -23.97
CA LEU A 596 -6.97 -50.56 -23.82
C LEU A 596 -6.01 -50.24 -22.65
N ARG A 597 -6.06 -51.01 -21.56
CA ARG A 597 -5.10 -50.90 -20.43
C ARG A 597 -3.68 -51.23 -20.88
N THR A 598 -3.50 -52.28 -21.68
CA THR A 598 -2.20 -52.73 -22.22
C THR A 598 -1.62 -51.69 -23.18
N ALA A 599 -2.42 -51.25 -24.16
CA ALA A 599 -2.08 -50.15 -25.07
C ALA A 599 -1.67 -48.88 -24.31
N TYR A 600 -2.43 -48.51 -23.27
CA TYR A 600 -2.14 -47.32 -22.49
C TYR A 600 -0.85 -47.47 -21.65
N GLN A 601 -0.54 -48.64 -21.12
CA GLN A 601 0.74 -48.91 -20.45
C GLN A 601 1.95 -48.79 -21.41
N ALA A 602 1.83 -49.25 -22.66
CA ALA A 602 2.86 -49.06 -23.68
C ALA A 602 3.10 -47.58 -23.99
N PHE A 603 2.04 -46.82 -24.27
CA PHE A 603 2.10 -45.37 -24.48
C PHE A 603 2.74 -44.64 -23.28
N GLN A 604 2.37 -45.00 -22.05
CA GLN A 604 2.95 -44.39 -20.83
C GLN A 604 4.45 -44.64 -20.67
N LYS A 605 4.93 -45.86 -20.98
CA LYS A 605 6.37 -46.18 -20.91
C LYS A 605 7.15 -45.26 -21.84
N GLN A 606 6.69 -45.17 -23.09
CA GLN A 606 7.34 -44.38 -24.14
C GLN A 606 7.23 -42.86 -23.90
N LEU A 607 6.10 -42.37 -23.37
CA LEU A 607 5.98 -40.98 -22.93
C LEU A 607 6.96 -40.64 -21.78
N THR A 608 7.17 -41.59 -20.86
CA THR A 608 8.16 -41.46 -19.78
C THR A 608 9.59 -41.46 -20.33
N GLU A 609 9.88 -42.27 -21.34
CA GLU A 609 11.17 -42.31 -22.03
C GLU A 609 11.42 -41.02 -22.84
N ASN A 610 10.41 -40.49 -23.55
CA ASN A 610 10.49 -39.21 -24.25
C ASN A 610 10.70 -38.02 -23.30
N MET A 611 10.07 -37.99 -22.12
CA MET A 611 10.33 -36.97 -21.09
C MET A 611 11.75 -37.07 -20.48
N LYS A 612 12.39 -38.24 -20.54
CA LYS A 612 13.78 -38.46 -20.12
C LYS A 612 14.79 -38.12 -21.22
N SER A 613 14.58 -38.54 -22.46
CA SER A 613 15.50 -38.30 -23.58
C SER A 613 15.58 -36.83 -23.98
N THR A 614 14.48 -36.09 -23.85
CA THR A 614 14.45 -34.62 -23.92
C THR A 614 15.22 -33.91 -22.81
N SER A 615 16.11 -34.58 -22.05
CA SER A 615 17.00 -33.93 -21.08
C SER A 615 18.20 -33.26 -21.74
N GLN A 616 18.71 -33.82 -22.85
CA GLN A 616 19.83 -33.22 -23.59
C GLN A 616 19.36 -32.16 -24.60
N THR A 617 18.15 -32.28 -25.15
CA THR A 617 17.54 -31.25 -26.01
C THR A 617 16.73 -30.20 -25.25
N SER A 618 16.53 -30.35 -23.92
CA SER A 618 15.70 -29.39 -23.17
C SER A 618 16.30 -27.99 -23.07
N ASP A 619 17.61 -27.81 -23.15
CA ASP A 619 18.14 -26.46 -23.20
C ASP A 619 17.83 -25.79 -24.54
N THR A 620 18.09 -26.42 -25.69
CA THR A 620 17.67 -25.87 -27.00
C THR A 620 16.17 -25.64 -27.11
N PHE A 621 15.33 -26.55 -26.59
CA PHE A 621 13.87 -26.42 -26.57
C PHE A 621 13.41 -25.27 -25.67
N MET A 622 13.92 -25.18 -24.43
CA MET A 622 13.59 -24.07 -23.54
C MET A 622 14.18 -22.75 -24.05
N ASP A 623 15.33 -22.78 -24.72
CA ASP A 623 16.01 -21.61 -25.26
C ASP A 623 15.36 -21.06 -26.54
N ALA A 624 14.57 -21.90 -27.22
CA ALA A 624 13.66 -21.61 -28.34
C ALA A 624 12.20 -21.31 -27.91
N LEU A 625 11.79 -21.71 -26.70
CA LEU A 625 10.64 -21.09 -25.99
C LEU A 625 11.02 -19.70 -25.45
N LEU A 626 12.31 -19.52 -25.13
CA LEU A 626 12.84 -18.30 -24.53
C LEU A 626 12.89 -17.05 -25.43
N PRO A 627 12.68 -16.98 -26.75
CA PRO A 627 12.55 -15.69 -27.44
C PRO A 627 11.42 -14.83 -26.84
N GLY A 628 10.28 -15.44 -26.50
CA GLY A 628 9.19 -14.78 -25.76
C GLY A 628 9.44 -14.61 -24.26
N ILE A 629 10.49 -15.24 -23.71
CA ILE A 629 10.82 -15.27 -22.27
C ILE A 629 12.23 -14.66 -22.00
N LYS A 630 12.92 -14.10 -23.01
CA LYS A 630 14.24 -13.43 -22.93
C LYS A 630 14.10 -11.91 -22.82
N ASN A 631 13.03 -11.35 -23.40
CA ASN A 631 12.56 -10.00 -23.09
C ASN A 631 11.97 -9.91 -21.67
N LEU A 632 11.82 -11.06 -21.00
CA LEU A 632 11.53 -11.22 -19.58
C LEU A 632 12.83 -11.26 -18.78
N GLN A 633 13.26 -10.11 -18.26
CA GLN A 633 14.45 -10.09 -17.41
C GLN A 633 14.17 -10.66 -16.02
N LEU A 634 14.71 -11.86 -15.79
CA LEU A 634 15.25 -12.37 -14.53
C LEU A 634 14.26 -12.66 -13.37
N VAL A 635 13.95 -13.96 -13.22
CA VAL A 635 13.62 -14.68 -11.96
C VAL A 635 12.27 -14.35 -11.29
N PRO A 636 11.44 -15.37 -10.94
CA PRO A 636 11.20 -16.69 -11.54
C PRO A 636 10.81 -16.66 -13.03
N LEU A 637 10.11 -17.70 -13.49
CA LEU A 637 9.28 -17.64 -14.70
C LEU A 637 8.11 -16.68 -14.46
N GLY A 638 8.28 -15.41 -14.83
CA GLY A 638 7.22 -14.39 -14.77
C GLY A 638 6.64 -14.01 -16.13
N PHE A 639 5.78 -12.99 -16.14
CA PHE A 639 5.25 -12.34 -17.35
C PHE A 639 5.43 -10.82 -17.28
N PRO A 640 5.81 -10.15 -18.39
CA PRO A 640 5.81 -8.70 -18.45
C PRO A 640 4.39 -8.23 -18.72
N ARG A 641 4.01 -7.07 -18.18
CA ARG A 641 2.66 -6.49 -18.30
C ARG A 641 2.20 -6.50 -19.78
N GLY A 642 1.14 -7.25 -20.09
CA GLY A 642 0.76 -7.49 -21.50
C GLY A 642 -0.65 -8.03 -21.77
N ALA A 643 -1.46 -8.37 -20.76
CA ALA A 643 -2.89 -8.61 -20.95
C ALA A 643 -3.63 -7.33 -21.43
N ASN A 644 -4.83 -7.49 -22.00
CA ASN A 644 -5.74 -6.35 -22.24
C ASN A 644 -6.64 -6.12 -21.01
N PRO A 645 -6.33 -5.18 -20.11
CA PRO A 645 -7.07 -5.01 -18.86
C PRO A 645 -8.51 -4.51 -19.08
N LEU A 646 -8.81 -3.87 -20.21
CA LEU A 646 -10.17 -3.47 -20.57
C LEU A 646 -11.11 -4.69 -20.60
N ASP A 647 -10.66 -5.81 -21.14
CA ASP A 647 -11.47 -7.04 -21.20
C ASP A 647 -11.55 -7.75 -19.84
N VAL A 648 -10.59 -7.53 -18.95
CA VAL A 648 -10.65 -7.99 -17.55
C VAL A 648 -11.65 -7.15 -16.75
N MET A 649 -11.68 -5.84 -16.93
CA MET A 649 -12.57 -4.94 -16.17
C MET A 649 -14.02 -4.99 -16.65
N ARG A 650 -14.25 -5.12 -17.98
CA ARG A 650 -15.54 -5.51 -18.54
C ARG A 650 -16.12 -6.78 -17.90
N THR A 651 -15.23 -7.70 -17.49
CA THR A 651 -15.59 -8.97 -16.81
C THR A 651 -15.93 -8.80 -15.34
N ILE A 652 -15.18 -7.95 -14.63
CA ILE A 652 -15.35 -7.74 -13.17
C ILE A 652 -16.56 -6.83 -12.88
N PHE A 653 -16.84 -5.86 -13.76
CA PHE A 653 -17.87 -4.84 -13.57
C PHE A 653 -19.10 -4.98 -14.49
N GLY A 654 -19.15 -6.00 -15.37
CA GLY A 654 -20.34 -6.30 -16.18
C GLY A 654 -20.70 -5.22 -17.21
N THR A 655 -19.74 -4.86 -18.09
CA THR A 655 -19.98 -3.88 -19.17
C THR A 655 -19.62 -4.48 -20.53
N SER A 656 -20.54 -4.39 -21.50
CA SER A 656 -20.72 -5.48 -22.46
C SER A 656 -21.08 -5.12 -23.90
N SER A 657 -20.76 -3.91 -24.36
CA SER A 657 -20.84 -3.57 -25.79
C SER A 657 -19.64 -4.10 -26.58
N ASN A 658 -19.92 -4.65 -27.76
CA ASN A 658 -18.91 -5.13 -28.73
C ASN A 658 -18.31 -4.00 -29.58
N ALA A 659 -18.29 -2.76 -29.07
CA ALA A 659 -17.68 -1.63 -29.76
C ALA A 659 -16.18 -1.92 -29.99
N GLN A 660 -15.79 -2.02 -31.27
CA GLN A 660 -14.38 -1.96 -31.64
C GLN A 660 -13.89 -0.54 -31.36
N VAL A 661 -13.16 -0.38 -30.25
CA VAL A 661 -12.32 0.80 -30.07
C VAL A 661 -11.25 0.70 -31.15
N ASP A 662 -11.36 1.55 -32.16
CA ASP A 662 -10.40 1.62 -33.26
C ASP A 662 -8.97 1.71 -32.72
N LYS A 663 -8.03 1.07 -33.44
CA LYS A 663 -6.64 0.89 -32.99
C LYS A 663 -5.99 2.24 -32.69
N LEU A 664 -6.02 2.64 -31.43
CA LEU A 664 -5.59 3.95 -30.96
C LEU A 664 -4.22 4.33 -31.54
N PRO A 665 -4.06 5.54 -32.13
CA PRO A 665 -2.84 5.91 -32.84
C PRO A 665 -1.58 5.74 -31.98
N LYS A 666 -0.62 4.97 -32.52
CA LYS A 666 0.72 4.74 -31.92
C LYS A 666 1.68 5.93 -32.10
N SER A 667 1.17 7.14 -32.29
CA SER A 667 1.99 8.34 -32.48
C SER A 667 2.86 8.62 -31.24
N ASN A 668 4.16 8.88 -31.44
CA ASN A 668 5.17 9.11 -30.41
C ASN A 668 4.64 9.88 -29.19
N ARG A 669 4.45 9.18 -28.07
CA ARG A 669 3.97 9.76 -26.83
C ARG A 669 5.15 10.23 -26.00
N ASN A 670 5.30 11.55 -25.86
CA ASN A 670 5.97 12.09 -24.69
C ASN A 670 4.99 11.94 -23.51
N PRO A 671 5.25 11.11 -22.48
CA PRO A 671 4.31 10.91 -21.37
C PRO A 671 4.11 12.18 -20.51
N ASN A 672 4.91 13.22 -20.74
CA ASN A 672 4.84 14.50 -20.05
C ASN A 672 3.87 15.50 -20.73
N ASP A 673 3.35 15.19 -21.92
CA ASP A 673 2.28 15.97 -22.54
C ASP A 673 0.92 15.52 -21.98
N GLY A 674 0.34 16.33 -21.09
CA GLY A 674 -0.91 16.01 -20.41
C GLY A 674 -2.13 16.05 -21.35
N GLY A 675 -2.08 16.85 -22.42
CA GLY A 675 -3.21 17.06 -23.34
C GLY A 675 -3.69 15.77 -24.03
N PRO A 676 -2.82 15.04 -24.77
CA PRO A 676 -3.17 13.77 -25.41
C PRO A 676 -3.60 12.69 -24.43
N VAL A 677 -3.00 12.66 -23.23
CA VAL A 677 -3.35 11.70 -22.17
C VAL A 677 -4.77 11.98 -21.66
N LEU A 678 -5.07 13.24 -21.34
CA LEU A 678 -6.39 13.68 -20.89
C LEU A 678 -7.47 13.52 -21.97
N LYS A 679 -7.15 13.81 -23.23
CA LYS A 679 -8.04 13.53 -24.36
C LYS A 679 -8.38 12.03 -24.45
N GLN A 680 -7.40 11.13 -24.33
CA GLN A 680 -7.68 9.69 -24.32
C GLN A 680 -8.52 9.28 -23.11
N MET A 681 -8.21 9.80 -21.91
CA MET A 681 -8.96 9.55 -20.68
C MET A 681 -10.43 9.94 -20.85
N VAL A 682 -10.69 11.19 -21.26
CA VAL A 682 -12.05 11.74 -21.43
C VAL A 682 -12.79 11.06 -22.58
N THR A 683 -12.13 10.76 -23.71
CA THR A 683 -12.75 10.02 -24.83
C THR A 683 -13.13 8.59 -24.39
N THR A 684 -12.30 7.94 -23.58
CA THR A 684 -12.60 6.61 -23.02
C THR A 684 -13.80 6.68 -22.06
N MET A 685 -13.84 7.69 -21.18
CA MET A 685 -14.97 7.90 -20.27
C MET A 685 -16.27 8.27 -21.01
N ARG A 686 -16.21 9.15 -22.03
CA ARG A 686 -17.34 9.50 -22.91
C ARG A 686 -17.87 8.28 -23.64
N HIS A 687 -16.99 7.44 -24.20
CA HIS A 687 -17.39 6.21 -24.87
C HIS A 687 -18.05 5.22 -23.89
N ILE A 688 -17.46 5.01 -22.70
CA ILE A 688 -18.07 4.19 -21.65
C ILE A 688 -19.45 4.74 -21.27
N HIS A 689 -19.58 6.06 -21.07
CA HIS A 689 -20.85 6.73 -20.78
C HIS A 689 -21.93 6.50 -21.85
N SER A 690 -21.60 6.65 -23.14
CA SER A 690 -22.52 6.39 -24.26
C SER A 690 -23.00 4.93 -24.25
N ASN A 691 -22.07 3.98 -24.17
CA ASN A 691 -22.40 2.55 -24.10
C ASN A 691 -23.34 2.22 -22.93
N ILE A 692 -23.24 2.90 -21.80
CA ILE A 692 -24.13 2.68 -20.64
C ILE A 692 -25.53 3.23 -20.89
N GLN A 693 -25.65 4.39 -21.54
CA GLN A 693 -26.95 4.95 -21.93
C GLN A 693 -27.64 4.08 -22.99
N GLU A 694 -26.88 3.53 -23.94
CA GLU A 694 -27.36 2.61 -24.98
C GLU A 694 -27.79 1.24 -24.43
N VAL A 695 -27.04 0.68 -23.48
CA VAL A 695 -27.28 -0.68 -22.93
C VAL A 695 -28.22 -0.68 -21.72
N GLY A 696 -28.30 0.40 -20.95
CA GLY A 696 -28.77 0.36 -19.56
C GLY A 696 -30.00 1.20 -19.21
N LYS A 697 -31.20 0.62 -19.30
CA LYS A 697 -32.41 1.10 -18.58
C LYS A 697 -32.34 0.93 -17.04
N GLY A 698 -31.14 0.94 -16.45
CA GLY A 698 -30.91 0.51 -15.07
C GLY A 698 -29.69 1.11 -14.35
N TYR A 699 -28.88 1.95 -15.00
CA TYR A 699 -27.82 2.71 -14.33
C TYR A 699 -28.27 4.16 -14.14
N SER A 700 -28.13 4.71 -12.94
CA SER A 700 -28.51 6.10 -12.70
C SER A 700 -27.36 7.05 -13.05
N GLN A 701 -27.69 8.33 -13.30
CA GLN A 701 -26.69 9.38 -13.55
C GLN A 701 -25.71 9.57 -12.36
N LYS A 702 -26.11 9.12 -11.16
CA LYS A 702 -25.30 9.12 -9.92
C LYS A 702 -24.27 7.99 -9.89
N ASP A 703 -24.47 6.92 -10.66
CA ASP A 703 -23.54 5.78 -10.75
C ASP A 703 -22.43 6.06 -11.77
N ILE A 704 -22.78 6.74 -12.87
CA ILE A 704 -21.82 7.27 -13.86
C ILE A 704 -20.81 8.21 -13.20
N THR A 705 -21.24 9.09 -12.28
CA THR A 705 -20.32 9.97 -11.53
C THR A 705 -19.43 9.26 -10.52
N LYS A 706 -19.66 7.98 -10.22
CA LYS A 706 -18.77 7.14 -9.40
C LYS A 706 -17.91 6.19 -10.25
N MET A 707 -18.14 6.14 -11.56
CA MET A 707 -17.44 5.18 -12.39
C MET A 707 -15.96 5.47 -12.35
N THR A 708 -15.22 4.43 -11.97
CA THR A 708 -13.79 4.52 -11.83
C THR A 708 -13.13 3.59 -12.83
N VAL A 709 -12.35 4.16 -13.75
CA VAL A 709 -11.76 3.43 -14.87
C VAL A 709 -10.23 3.40 -14.71
N PRO A 710 -9.64 2.23 -14.39
CA PRO A 710 -8.21 2.04 -14.40
C PRO A 710 -7.60 2.27 -15.80
N VAL A 711 -7.07 3.47 -16.04
CA VAL A 711 -6.33 3.78 -17.26
C VAL A 711 -4.90 3.31 -17.09
N MET A 712 -4.50 2.35 -17.93
CA MET A 712 -3.11 1.97 -18.10
C MET A 712 -2.51 2.73 -19.28
N ASN A 713 -1.62 3.67 -18.98
CA ASN A 713 -0.81 4.38 -19.97
C ASN A 713 0.65 4.07 -19.65
N GLU A 714 1.18 3.07 -20.36
CA GLU A 714 2.38 2.31 -19.99
C GLU A 714 2.23 1.63 -18.59
N PRO A 715 3.25 1.26 -17.80
CA PRO A 715 3.16 0.13 -16.85
C PRO A 715 2.39 0.37 -15.54
N HIS A 716 1.48 1.33 -15.46
CA HIS A 716 0.76 1.66 -14.22
C HIS A 716 -0.73 1.87 -14.46
N ALA A 717 -1.54 1.41 -13.51
CA ALA A 717 -2.99 1.63 -13.49
C ALA A 717 -3.34 2.80 -12.57
N PHE A 718 -3.97 3.83 -13.12
CA PHE A 718 -4.45 5.00 -12.37
C PHE A 718 -5.98 5.00 -12.36
N LEU A 719 -6.60 5.34 -11.23
CA LEU A 719 -8.04 5.27 -11.07
C LEU A 719 -8.74 6.54 -11.52
N LEU A 720 -9.27 6.60 -12.76
CA LEU A 720 -10.08 7.72 -13.22
C LEU A 720 -11.41 7.80 -12.47
N ASP A 721 -11.47 8.47 -11.32
CA ASP A 721 -12.66 8.57 -10.48
C ASP A 721 -13.35 9.92 -10.70
N ALA A 722 -14.49 9.91 -11.39
CA ALA A 722 -15.28 11.12 -11.65
C ALA A 722 -15.93 11.75 -10.40
N SER A 723 -15.82 11.11 -9.23
CA SER A 723 -16.23 11.68 -7.93
C SER A 723 -15.09 12.42 -7.20
N LEU A 724 -13.92 12.58 -7.84
CA LEU A 724 -12.83 13.42 -7.35
C LEU A 724 -12.99 14.90 -7.69
N ASP A 725 -13.74 15.21 -8.76
CA ASP A 725 -13.92 16.57 -9.23
C ASP A 725 -15.23 16.72 -10.03
N PRO A 726 -16.17 17.59 -9.59
CA PRO A 726 -17.40 17.87 -10.35
C PRO A 726 -17.15 18.34 -11.78
N LYS A 727 -16.03 19.03 -12.03
CA LYS A 727 -15.63 19.50 -13.37
C LYS A 727 -15.18 18.32 -14.25
N PHE A 728 -14.51 17.30 -13.69
CA PHE A 728 -14.20 16.08 -14.45
C PHE A 728 -15.47 15.32 -14.82
N ALA A 729 -16.45 15.27 -13.90
CA ALA A 729 -17.78 14.74 -14.19
C ALA A 729 -18.58 15.59 -15.20
N GLU A 730 -18.18 16.83 -15.50
CA GLU A 730 -18.77 17.68 -16.54
C GLU A 730 -18.15 17.40 -17.92
N ILE A 731 -16.82 17.38 -18.04
CA ILE A 731 -16.16 17.17 -19.36
C ILE A 731 -16.51 15.80 -19.98
N ILE A 732 -16.75 14.78 -19.14
CA ILE A 732 -17.21 13.43 -19.52
C ILE A 732 -18.63 13.45 -20.12
N LYS A 733 -19.45 14.46 -19.80
CA LYS A 733 -20.83 14.63 -20.32
C LYS A 733 -20.92 15.64 -21.47
N SER A 734 -19.99 16.59 -21.55
CA SER A 734 -19.94 17.55 -22.65
C SER A 734 -19.67 16.87 -24.00
N GLU A 735 -20.38 17.26 -25.06
CA GLU A 735 -20.11 16.79 -26.42
C GLU A 735 -18.97 17.57 -27.10
N GLY A 736 -18.70 18.79 -26.61
CA GLY A 736 -17.75 19.72 -27.21
C GLY A 736 -16.28 19.27 -27.19
N ASP A 737 -15.46 19.99 -27.95
CA ASP A 737 -14.01 19.77 -28.01
C ASP A 737 -13.37 19.94 -26.63
N ILE A 738 -12.50 18.98 -26.30
CA ILE A 738 -11.88 18.86 -24.98
C ILE A 738 -10.92 20.04 -24.73
N ASP A 739 -10.17 20.53 -25.72
CA ASP A 739 -9.29 21.71 -25.54
C ASP A 739 -10.09 22.99 -25.31
N VAL A 740 -11.25 23.13 -25.95
CA VAL A 740 -12.14 24.28 -25.77
C VAL A 740 -12.74 24.28 -24.36
N TRP A 741 -13.25 23.14 -23.90
CA TRP A 741 -13.73 23.01 -22.52
C TRP A 741 -12.60 23.23 -21.50
N MET A 742 -11.44 22.61 -21.71
CA MET A 742 -10.31 22.72 -20.77
C MET A 742 -9.80 24.15 -20.66
N LYS A 743 -9.70 24.89 -21.77
CA LYS A 743 -9.37 26.32 -21.74
C LYS A 743 -10.44 27.11 -20.97
N LYS A 744 -11.74 26.88 -21.23
CA LYS A 744 -12.83 27.57 -20.56
C LYS A 744 -12.92 27.28 -19.04
N THR A 745 -12.49 26.10 -18.59
CA THR A 745 -12.68 25.63 -17.21
C THR A 745 -11.41 25.64 -16.33
N LEU A 746 -10.22 25.60 -16.94
CA LEU A 746 -8.93 25.68 -16.24
C LEU A 746 -8.25 27.06 -16.34
N LEU A 747 -8.71 27.94 -17.25
CA LEU A 747 -8.28 29.34 -17.26
C LEU A 747 -9.12 30.13 -16.24
N PRO A 748 -8.51 30.87 -15.30
CA PRO A 748 -9.24 31.80 -14.43
C PRO A 748 -10.07 32.82 -15.24
N LYS A 749 -11.24 33.22 -14.74
CA LYS A 749 -12.16 34.13 -15.46
C LYS A 749 -11.57 35.55 -15.58
N GLU A 750 -10.65 35.87 -14.68
CA GLU A 750 -9.81 37.05 -14.64
C GLU A 750 -8.78 37.08 -15.80
N LEU A 751 -8.56 35.97 -16.49
CA LEU A 751 -7.74 35.84 -17.70
C LEU A 751 -8.59 35.76 -18.99
N ASP A 752 -9.85 35.33 -18.90
CA ASP A 752 -10.80 35.22 -20.04
C ASP A 752 -11.40 36.58 -20.45
N THR A 753 -11.43 37.54 -19.53
CA THR A 753 -12.05 38.87 -19.72
C THR A 753 -11.11 39.97 -20.25
N TYR A 754 -9.81 39.70 -20.37
CA TYR A 754 -8.82 40.65 -20.88
C TYR A 754 -8.35 40.26 -22.28
N GLN A 755 -8.10 41.25 -23.14
CA GLN A 755 -7.35 40.98 -24.36
C GLN A 755 -5.95 40.50 -23.98
N LYS A 756 -5.56 39.36 -24.55
CA LYS A 756 -4.41 38.56 -24.10
C LYS A 756 -3.12 39.37 -23.93
N THR A 757 -2.85 40.28 -24.86
CA THR A 757 -1.66 41.16 -24.82
C THR A 757 -1.60 42.04 -23.60
N ASP A 758 -2.73 42.50 -23.07
CA ASP A 758 -2.78 43.66 -22.19
C ASP A 758 -2.70 43.25 -20.72
N LEU A 759 -3.31 42.12 -20.34
CA LEU A 759 -3.06 41.52 -19.03
C LEU A 759 -1.66 40.90 -18.97
N GLU A 760 -1.20 40.23 -20.04
CA GLU A 760 0.18 39.71 -20.07
C GLU A 760 1.19 40.87 -19.93
N LYS A 761 1.05 41.97 -20.67
CA LYS A 761 1.89 43.18 -20.48
C LYS A 761 1.74 43.78 -19.09
N SER A 762 0.54 43.88 -18.52
CA SER A 762 0.32 44.52 -17.21
C SER A 762 0.88 43.68 -16.06
N ALA A 763 0.66 42.37 -16.07
CA ALA A 763 1.21 41.44 -15.08
C ALA A 763 2.74 41.36 -15.19
N VAL A 764 3.29 41.35 -16.41
CA VAL A 764 4.73 41.45 -16.64
C VAL A 764 5.27 42.79 -16.13
N ARG A 765 4.65 43.94 -16.45
CA ARG A 765 5.12 45.25 -15.99
C ARG A 765 5.08 45.36 -14.46
N LEU A 766 4.07 44.79 -13.80
CA LEU A 766 3.99 44.69 -12.34
C LEU A 766 5.12 43.83 -11.76
N ALA A 767 5.36 42.63 -12.31
CA ALA A 767 6.44 41.75 -11.86
C ALA A 767 7.83 42.36 -12.12
N VAL A 768 8.04 42.96 -13.29
CA VAL A 768 9.27 43.68 -13.65
C VAL A 768 9.48 44.92 -12.78
N SER A 769 8.42 45.65 -12.41
CA SER A 769 8.51 46.76 -11.45
C SER A 769 8.90 46.30 -10.04
N GLN A 770 8.35 45.17 -9.57
CA GLN A 770 8.74 44.56 -8.29
C GLN A 770 10.16 43.94 -8.30
N LEU A 771 10.66 43.56 -9.47
CA LEU A 771 12.05 43.11 -9.68
C LEU A 771 13.03 44.28 -9.81
N SER A 772 12.62 45.37 -10.48
CA SER A 772 13.39 46.60 -10.69
C SER A 772 13.93 47.16 -9.37
N SER A 773 13.08 47.26 -8.35
CA SER A 773 13.45 47.74 -7.00
C SER A 773 14.43 46.83 -6.24
N ARG A 774 14.74 45.63 -6.77
CA ARG A 774 15.67 44.66 -6.18
C ARG A 774 16.93 44.40 -7.02
N LEU A 775 16.91 44.76 -8.30
CA LEU A 775 17.89 44.33 -9.30
C LEU A 775 18.36 45.47 -10.23
N GLU A 776 17.98 46.71 -9.94
CA GLU A 776 18.34 47.92 -10.71
C GLU A 776 18.05 47.80 -12.23
N ILE A 777 16.91 47.23 -12.56
CA ILE A 777 16.44 47.05 -13.94
C ILE A 777 15.56 48.24 -14.28
N ASP A 778 15.76 48.89 -15.44
CA ASP A 778 14.75 49.79 -15.97
C ASP A 778 13.54 48.99 -16.50
N VAL A 779 12.36 49.28 -15.94
CA VAL A 779 11.09 48.66 -16.31
C VAL A 779 10.75 48.95 -17.76
N ASP A 780 10.95 50.19 -18.21
CA ASP A 780 10.46 50.62 -19.52
C ASP A 780 11.40 50.18 -20.64
N THR A 781 12.72 50.08 -20.40
CA THR A 781 13.65 49.33 -21.25
C THR A 781 13.24 47.87 -21.41
N VAL A 782 12.84 47.16 -20.34
CA VAL A 782 12.38 45.77 -20.43
C VAL A 782 11.08 45.66 -21.22
N MET A 783 10.08 46.52 -20.96
CA MET A 783 8.82 46.52 -21.69
C MET A 783 9.03 46.84 -23.17
N SER A 784 9.86 47.83 -23.49
CA SER A 784 10.22 48.20 -24.87
C SER A 784 10.89 47.04 -25.62
N GLN A 785 11.79 46.30 -24.98
CA GLN A 785 12.40 45.10 -25.58
C GLN A 785 11.40 43.95 -25.81
N LEU A 786 10.36 43.83 -24.98
CA LEU A 786 9.28 42.85 -25.16
C LEU A 786 8.31 43.25 -26.27
N ASP A 787 7.94 44.53 -26.33
CA ASP A 787 7.16 45.10 -27.43
C ASP A 787 7.90 44.93 -28.77
N THR A 788 9.22 45.19 -28.78
CA THR A 788 10.10 44.98 -29.97
C THR A 788 10.17 43.51 -30.40
N LYS A 789 10.13 42.56 -29.45
CA LYS A 789 10.04 41.12 -29.75
C LYS A 789 8.64 40.68 -30.21
N GLY A 790 7.61 41.52 -30.08
CA GLY A 790 6.21 41.16 -30.32
C GLY A 790 5.73 39.96 -29.49
N SER A 791 6.37 39.68 -28.34
CA SER A 791 6.12 38.46 -27.57
C SER A 791 6.08 38.74 -26.08
N THR A 792 4.88 38.60 -25.53
CA THR A 792 4.53 38.65 -24.10
C THR A 792 4.77 37.32 -23.37
N LYS A 793 5.19 36.27 -24.07
CA LYS A 793 5.37 34.92 -23.50
C LYS A 793 6.34 34.97 -22.31
N PRO A 794 6.03 34.33 -21.16
CA PRO A 794 6.90 34.38 -19.99
C PRO A 794 8.35 33.91 -20.19
N LYS A 795 8.63 33.07 -21.20
CA LYS A 795 10.02 32.75 -21.59
C LYS A 795 10.73 33.98 -22.17
N ASP A 796 10.10 34.69 -23.11
CA ASP A 796 10.68 35.89 -23.72
C ASP A 796 10.83 37.01 -22.68
N VAL A 797 9.89 37.13 -21.75
CA VAL A 797 10.00 37.97 -20.55
C VAL A 797 11.22 37.59 -19.72
N LEU A 798 11.35 36.31 -19.35
CA LEU A 798 12.46 35.84 -18.52
C LEU A 798 13.81 35.97 -19.23
N ASP A 799 13.88 35.78 -20.56
CA ASP A 799 15.10 35.97 -21.33
C ASP A 799 15.43 37.45 -21.58
N VAL A 800 14.44 38.36 -21.75
CA VAL A 800 14.66 39.83 -21.77
C VAL A 800 15.13 40.32 -20.40
N VAL A 801 14.41 40.00 -19.33
CA VAL A 801 14.76 40.37 -17.95
C VAL A 801 16.16 39.82 -17.61
N TYR A 802 16.45 38.56 -17.98
CA TYR A 802 17.77 37.99 -17.80
C TYR A 802 18.85 38.63 -18.68
N GLN A 803 18.57 39.07 -19.91
CA GLN A 803 19.54 39.81 -20.74
C GLN A 803 19.91 41.14 -20.09
N ASN A 804 18.92 41.91 -19.61
CA ASN A 804 19.17 43.18 -18.92
C ASN A 804 19.91 42.96 -17.59
N VAL A 805 19.54 41.96 -16.80
CA VAL A 805 20.21 41.64 -15.51
C VAL A 805 21.61 41.05 -15.72
N ALA A 806 21.80 40.11 -16.65
CA ALA A 806 23.08 39.44 -16.87
C ALA A 806 24.17 40.36 -17.46
N SER A 807 23.77 41.51 -18.02
CA SER A 807 24.68 42.60 -18.38
C SER A 807 25.40 43.17 -17.15
N LYS A 808 24.71 43.26 -16.00
CA LYS A 808 25.24 43.70 -14.69
C LYS A 808 25.76 42.54 -13.83
N HIS A 809 25.07 41.40 -13.84
CA HIS A 809 25.26 40.30 -12.88
C HIS A 809 25.19 38.93 -13.56
N ARG A 810 26.35 38.41 -13.98
CA ARG A 810 26.50 37.07 -14.62
C ARG A 810 26.38 35.90 -13.62
N ASN A 811 25.30 35.83 -12.84
CA ASN A 811 25.09 34.80 -11.83
C ASN A 811 23.76 34.05 -12.04
N GLN A 812 23.84 32.72 -12.22
CA GLN A 812 22.69 31.83 -12.37
C GLN A 812 21.69 31.94 -11.20
N THR A 813 22.18 32.14 -9.97
CA THR A 813 21.30 32.31 -8.79
C THR A 813 20.30 33.45 -8.96
N VAL A 814 20.66 34.52 -9.69
CA VAL A 814 19.77 35.64 -9.95
C VAL A 814 18.71 35.25 -11.00
N LYS A 815 19.06 34.44 -12.01
CA LYS A 815 18.06 33.87 -12.97
C LYS A 815 17.04 33.00 -12.24
N ASP A 816 17.51 32.18 -11.30
CA ASP A 816 16.66 31.28 -10.51
C ASP A 816 15.72 32.08 -9.57
N GLN A 817 16.24 33.14 -8.92
CA GLN A 817 15.45 34.06 -8.08
C GLN A 817 14.41 34.86 -8.89
N ILE A 818 14.76 35.33 -10.09
CA ILE A 818 13.82 36.00 -11.01
C ILE A 818 12.71 35.04 -11.42
N GLY A 819 13.05 33.79 -11.77
CA GLY A 819 12.07 32.75 -12.06
C GLY A 819 11.14 32.45 -10.88
N GLN A 820 11.68 32.41 -9.66
CA GLN A 820 10.89 32.21 -8.44
C GLN A 820 9.98 33.40 -8.10
N LEU A 821 10.38 34.64 -8.39
CA LEU A 821 9.54 35.83 -8.18
C LEU A 821 8.46 35.97 -9.25
N LEU A 822 8.78 35.71 -10.52
CA LEU A 822 7.77 35.63 -11.58
C LEU A 822 6.77 34.50 -11.31
N ALA A 823 7.22 33.37 -10.75
CA ALA A 823 6.33 32.31 -10.25
C ALA A 823 5.36 32.82 -9.19
N GLU A 824 5.88 33.41 -8.11
CA GLU A 824 5.10 33.87 -6.96
C GLU A 824 4.06 34.95 -7.34
N LYS A 825 4.33 35.76 -8.38
CA LYS A 825 3.46 36.87 -8.80
C LYS A 825 2.55 36.55 -10.01
N LEU A 826 2.88 35.55 -10.82
CA LEU A 826 2.02 35.05 -11.90
C LEU A 826 1.21 33.80 -11.48
N ALA A 827 1.42 33.29 -10.27
CA ALA A 827 0.55 32.31 -9.63
C ALA A 827 -0.79 32.95 -9.21
N ALA A 828 -1.62 33.25 -10.21
CA ALA A 828 -3.07 33.12 -10.02
C ALA A 828 -3.39 31.70 -9.50
N PRO A 829 -4.45 31.50 -8.71
CA PRO A 829 -4.83 30.16 -8.26
C PRO A 829 -5.07 29.28 -9.48
N VAL A 830 -4.17 28.33 -9.72
CA VAL A 830 -4.22 27.47 -10.91
C VAL A 830 -5.38 26.51 -10.73
N GLU A 831 -6.47 26.81 -11.41
CA GLU A 831 -7.63 25.94 -11.47
C GLU A 831 -7.20 24.55 -11.98
N ARG A 832 -7.62 23.54 -11.23
CA ARG A 832 -7.25 22.15 -11.44
C ARG A 832 -8.50 21.32 -11.67
N VAL A 833 -8.35 20.23 -12.39
CA VAL A 833 -9.34 19.15 -12.45
C VAL A 833 -8.69 17.89 -11.90
N LEU A 834 -9.13 17.40 -10.74
CA LEU A 834 -8.65 16.11 -10.24
C LEU A 834 -9.25 14.98 -11.11
N VAL A 835 -8.39 14.20 -11.75
CA VAL A 835 -8.81 13.15 -12.67
C VAL A 835 -8.64 11.75 -12.10
N ALA A 836 -7.74 11.53 -11.13
CA ALA A 836 -7.53 10.20 -10.58
C ALA A 836 -6.90 10.17 -9.17
N ASP A 837 -7.27 9.16 -8.36
CA ASP A 837 -6.47 8.70 -7.21
C ASP A 837 -5.29 7.91 -7.79
N THR A 838 -4.06 8.26 -7.42
CA THR A 838 -2.89 7.54 -7.94
C THR A 838 -2.75 6.15 -7.30
N ASN A 839 -3.57 5.82 -6.30
CA ASN A 839 -3.44 4.77 -5.29
C ASN A 839 -2.13 4.83 -4.46
N TRP A 840 -1.34 5.89 -4.64
CA TRP A 840 -0.07 6.11 -3.95
C TRP A 840 -0.27 7.06 -2.78
N GLY A 841 0.43 6.77 -1.69
CA GLY A 841 0.44 7.55 -0.45
C GLY A 841 1.36 6.86 0.55
N ASP A 842 1.69 7.56 1.62
CA ASP A 842 2.66 7.17 2.66
C ASP A 842 2.03 7.02 4.06
N GLY A 843 0.71 6.96 4.10
CA GLY A 843 -0.10 6.91 5.32
C GLY A 843 -0.63 8.27 5.76
N GLU A 844 0.12 9.36 5.57
CA GLU A 844 -0.32 10.70 5.98
C GLU A 844 -0.99 11.48 4.86
N SER A 845 -0.55 11.26 3.61
CA SER A 845 -1.16 11.88 2.44
C SER A 845 -1.40 10.90 1.29
N HIS A 846 -2.62 10.94 0.74
CA HIS A 846 -2.89 10.44 -0.62
C HIS A 846 -2.26 11.38 -1.65
N ILE A 847 -1.91 10.80 -2.79
CA ILE A 847 -1.54 11.54 -3.99
C ILE A 847 -2.66 11.35 -5.02
N TYR A 848 -3.05 12.44 -5.67
CA TYR A 848 -3.99 12.49 -6.79
C TYR A 848 -3.27 12.96 -8.06
N PHE A 849 -3.69 12.48 -9.22
CA PHE A 849 -3.39 13.15 -10.49
C PHE A 849 -4.45 14.20 -10.74
N GLY A 850 -4.00 15.44 -10.89
CA GLY A 850 -4.80 16.54 -11.39
C GLY A 850 -4.23 17.09 -12.69
N MET A 851 -5.08 17.74 -13.45
CA MET A 851 -4.77 18.36 -14.72
C MET A 851 -4.89 19.87 -14.55
N VAL A 852 -3.87 20.59 -14.97
CA VAL A 852 -3.77 22.05 -14.83
C VAL A 852 -3.42 22.69 -16.16
N TYR A 853 -3.98 23.87 -16.41
CA TYR A 853 -3.54 24.74 -17.50
C TYR A 853 -2.31 25.52 -17.04
N ASN A 854 -1.18 25.35 -17.73
CA ASN A 854 0.02 26.13 -17.46
C ASN A 854 0.04 27.36 -18.40
N PRO A 855 -0.18 28.60 -17.89
CA PRO A 855 -0.21 29.78 -18.74
C PRO A 855 1.15 30.13 -19.39
N PHE A 856 2.26 29.56 -18.91
CA PHE A 856 3.61 29.81 -19.45
C PHE A 856 3.88 28.95 -20.69
N SER A 857 3.48 27.67 -20.66
CA SER A 857 3.60 26.75 -21.80
C SER A 857 2.38 26.80 -22.73
N THR A 858 1.25 27.34 -22.25
CA THR A 858 -0.10 27.27 -22.84
C THR A 858 -0.63 25.84 -23.03
N ASN A 859 0.06 24.85 -22.45
CA ASN A 859 -0.27 23.44 -22.49
C ASN A 859 -1.03 23.01 -21.23
N ILE A 860 -1.58 21.80 -21.27
CA ILE A 860 -2.21 21.16 -20.12
C ILE A 860 -1.28 20.07 -19.61
N GLU A 861 -1.01 20.11 -18.31
CA GLU A 861 0.02 19.31 -17.68
C GLU A 861 -0.60 18.44 -16.59
N MET A 862 -0.18 17.18 -16.53
CA MET A 862 -0.56 16.25 -15.47
C MET A 862 0.39 16.43 -14.29
N TRP A 863 -0.15 16.88 -13.16
CA TRP A 863 0.61 17.11 -11.93
C TRP A 863 0.12 16.17 -10.81
N ASN A 864 1.03 15.87 -9.89
CA ASN A 864 0.72 15.15 -8.66
C ASN A 864 0.32 16.17 -7.58
N PHE A 865 -0.82 15.96 -6.94
CA PHE A 865 -1.33 16.75 -5.81
C PHE A 865 -1.34 15.86 -4.57
N GLU A 866 -0.73 16.30 -3.48
CA GLU A 866 -1.00 15.70 -2.17
C GLU A 866 -2.35 16.23 -1.62
N ASP A 867 -3.00 15.42 -0.80
CA ASP A 867 -4.39 15.60 -0.35
C ASP A 867 -4.68 16.80 0.58
N ASP A 868 -3.64 17.40 1.15
CA ASP A 868 -3.69 18.69 1.85
C ASP A 868 -3.54 19.88 0.90
N GLY A 869 -3.29 19.64 -0.40
CA GLY A 869 -3.10 20.65 -1.43
C GLY A 869 -1.79 21.43 -1.35
N GLN A 870 -0.95 21.21 -0.32
CA GLN A 870 0.24 22.03 -0.06
C GLN A 870 1.46 21.61 -0.89
N SER A 871 1.49 20.34 -1.30
CA SER A 871 2.57 19.78 -2.10
C SER A 871 2.06 19.39 -3.49
N ILE A 872 2.65 20.03 -4.51
CA ILE A 872 2.26 19.88 -5.91
C ILE A 872 3.52 19.74 -6.76
N LYS A 873 3.56 18.72 -7.63
CA LYS A 873 4.76 18.33 -8.39
C LYS A 873 4.39 17.94 -9.83
N PRO A 874 4.91 18.64 -10.87
CA PRO A 874 4.76 18.21 -12.25
C PRO A 874 5.26 16.79 -12.47
N ARG A 875 4.54 15.98 -13.25
CA ARG A 875 4.89 14.57 -13.48
C ARG A 875 5.94 14.43 -14.58
N GLY A 876 6.90 13.51 -14.39
CA GLY A 876 7.77 13.03 -15.47
C GLY A 876 9.07 13.81 -15.75
N LEU A 877 9.53 14.68 -14.83
CA LEU A 877 10.83 15.35 -14.92
C LEU A 877 11.81 14.84 -13.84
N PRO A 878 12.68 13.84 -14.12
CA PRO A 878 13.50 13.20 -13.09
C PRO A 878 14.57 14.09 -12.43
N ASP A 879 15.06 15.14 -13.10
CA ASP A 879 16.30 15.82 -12.70
C ASP A 879 16.29 17.36 -12.79
N GLN A 880 15.13 18.00 -12.98
CA GLN A 880 15.01 19.47 -13.02
C GLN A 880 15.05 20.15 -11.63
N LYS A 881 16.07 19.81 -10.82
CA LYS A 881 16.42 20.56 -9.59
C LYS A 881 16.96 21.98 -9.86
N ARG A 882 17.06 22.42 -11.12
CA ARG A 882 17.82 23.62 -11.51
C ARG A 882 17.05 24.72 -12.26
N HIS A 883 15.84 24.48 -12.78
CA HIS A 883 15.16 25.47 -13.64
C HIS A 883 13.67 25.73 -13.36
N VAL A 884 13.00 24.92 -12.53
CA VAL A 884 11.58 25.14 -12.16
C VAL A 884 11.37 24.94 -10.66
N GLN A 885 12.01 25.77 -9.82
CA GLN A 885 11.54 26.03 -8.44
C GLN A 885 10.52 27.19 -8.44
N VAL A 886 9.52 27.05 -9.31
CA VAL A 886 8.41 27.98 -9.51
C VAL A 886 7.37 27.68 -8.44
N ALA A 887 7.31 28.52 -7.40
CA ALA A 887 6.50 28.29 -6.21
C ALA A 887 5.03 28.68 -6.43
N TRP A 888 4.29 27.81 -7.10
CA TRP A 888 2.84 27.96 -7.31
C TRP A 888 2.07 27.92 -6.00
N THR A 889 1.37 29.00 -5.67
CA THR A 889 0.46 29.06 -4.52
C THR A 889 -0.96 28.76 -4.97
N ILE A 890 -1.42 27.53 -4.72
CA ILE A 890 -2.86 27.22 -4.72
C ILE A 890 -3.45 27.66 -3.37
N ALA A 891 -4.76 27.89 -3.32
CA ALA A 891 -5.51 28.09 -2.09
C ALA A 891 -5.23 26.97 -1.06
N LYS A 892 -5.22 27.34 0.23
CA LYS A 892 -4.60 26.54 1.29
C LYS A 892 -5.37 25.28 1.72
N ASP A 893 -6.62 25.13 1.30
CA ASP A 893 -7.43 23.96 1.59
C ASP A 893 -8.15 23.47 0.32
N PRO A 894 -7.99 22.19 -0.08
CA PRO A 894 -8.81 21.57 -1.12
C PRO A 894 -10.32 21.56 -0.83
N HIS A 895 -10.75 21.65 0.44
CA HIS A 895 -12.16 21.62 0.84
C HIS A 895 -12.89 22.96 0.64
N ASP A 896 -12.17 24.08 0.48
CA ASP A 896 -12.76 25.42 0.21
C ASP A 896 -13.54 25.49 -1.14
N PHE A 897 -13.46 24.45 -1.97
CA PHE A 897 -14.03 24.41 -3.34
C PHE A 897 -15.17 23.39 -3.52
N GLY A 898 -15.69 22.84 -2.42
CA GLY A 898 -16.96 22.10 -2.40
C GLY A 898 -16.83 20.59 -2.56
N TYR A 899 -16.68 19.88 -1.43
CA TYR A 899 -16.65 18.42 -1.30
C TYR A 899 -17.72 17.92 -0.31
#